data_AF-U7PZD5-F1
#
_entry.id   AF-U7PZD5-F1
#
_cell.length_a   1.000
_cell.length_b   1.000
_cell.length_c   1.000
_cell.angle_alpha   90.00
_cell.angle_beta   90.00
_cell.angle_gamma   90.00
#
_symmetry.space_group_name_H-M   'P 1'
#
loop_
_entity.id
_entity.type
_entity.pdbx_description
1 polymer ?
#
loop_
_entity_poly.entity_id
_entity_poly.type
_entity_poly.pdbx_seq_one_letter_code
_entity_poly.pdbx_strand_id
1 'polypeptide(L)'
;MADFASLATSYVLADAEDEQQRLAGQAAEAIKSAPRKSAAVLGWAQSINQWMPNGDNDADSDVIVRAKALGFLASTLEVLDKDVLRVEQVEHLIAFFGALFAIDRKAGVLDASTALRCLCTMTQFRPPMANAVLSHLNKLGEDFRLQVPATRRAVYDLIALLVRNDAALKSLSETNAASGQFLIDLLQLCRHERDPDNLLRWFAILRHVLDHYGPPALAPNVVEEVFKVASDYFPISMRSSATAAGTTVDDLKTALRGVFAASSLASTPVFDFLLQKMDQGDALTVSVKVDILSTIHACIAAFPNPAQTVVPHTSRIWNSLKYEVRHGDVPETIDGTLQVIQAISTRLCRGRSSVGGKAPAEDAAFLKDFVDLVLADCISDLSNSTFTTPAGRLLTSAMLGGLGAYNLMISSVIGTVKKDLQQAQAANHTRDLVGVLNLVLRTRHALVVAADAEAPTTAASPTATETEFHTHDDALLGLLESVYLRLWNNTLKDTAAEPTSQDPVVLTEVIRGLAALIAQRGPRPSSPSSSSTPSSSATASRPLLCTHTQCERIFEALAPRILVPYSSASQSGAADEGLSQTEFLTIAHEAMTALQTATAVYPEGFTFLVERTVSSIAGSPSGPIASYSLIALSSSAESLSSLRDTLSRVAYIGCSTIPSAAEGLERSGKALFHFLTLTQALFTTLERLLDAKASFQATNAVLSGVYGAALNLRDAFSKRGVGPEKAKQPPIASSAGQTTQSTTETETLQKQFQAYVNEATSIVRRLYLRATAVGTDQRLSLSTDFEHSVASSLTLDDQDEYLHQLAAFATFVVRDLSEEQQKEAKLHEAAFTLFQSDCKGQHSFFHEAQGARADVLSLGILKGLWPSTIASLADLNISPLNLLDDFDSLDSLPPRTRLVRNTIATVVTNKYSAAASVGASKVQYPGNHAAWQATVDAIKAKLDGSASLTPHRFARLVALAAGAFARLDKDSKALAKLLAFAPARYAEEASNGNDTKAAQQMARILGGLLVSDRTLSTDDHAVVKSIYKQWVYGQTVKALLPLAFPPRKAAVETDEAAVAARRASTVHTIAIMALVRGMPFSVYEDDVATSSGSESLVRVLVAAATTLVPQWGDVAVALRVLSSIVTANRADAVRSHLKTVVDASIRVFSSAGPASSTSSSASAPPPTPASRKEALLLVTQLPAHYEEGLLLPYEPRLARALAAACGDRVREIREVAQKARESWAKVAV
;
A
#
# COMPACT_ATOMS: atom_id res chain seq x y z
N MET A 1 26.08 -41.72 42.69
CA MET A 1 24.76 -41.72 42.02
C MET A 1 24.31 -40.28 41.94
N ALA A 2 23.68 -39.85 40.84
CA ALA A 2 23.13 -38.51 40.76
C ALA A 2 22.04 -38.30 41.82
N ASP A 3 22.04 -37.14 42.47
CA ASP A 3 21.09 -36.82 43.53
C ASP A 3 19.82 -36.19 42.93
N PHE A 4 18.92 -37.04 42.41
CA PHE A 4 17.67 -36.58 41.81
C PHE A 4 16.76 -35.85 42.81
N ALA A 5 16.85 -36.16 44.11
CA ALA A 5 16.05 -35.52 45.15
C ALA A 5 16.42 -34.04 45.32
N SER A 6 17.72 -33.69 45.28
CA SER A 6 18.14 -32.29 45.31
C SER A 6 17.80 -31.53 44.02
N LEU A 7 17.89 -32.19 42.86
CA LEU A 7 17.43 -31.60 41.59
C LEU A 7 15.93 -31.30 41.59
N ALA A 8 15.10 -32.25 42.02
CA ALA A 8 13.66 -32.07 42.12
C ALA A 8 13.30 -30.95 43.12
N THR A 9 13.97 -30.90 44.27
CA THR A 9 13.76 -29.84 45.27
C THR A 9 14.14 -28.48 44.72
N SER A 10 15.28 -28.38 44.02
CA SER A 10 15.72 -27.14 43.38
C SER A 10 14.76 -26.69 42.27
N TYR A 11 14.17 -27.64 41.52
CA TYR A 11 13.21 -27.34 40.45
C TYR A 11 11.90 -26.79 41.03
N VAL A 12 11.38 -27.43 42.09
CA VAL A 12 10.15 -26.99 42.76
C VAL A 12 10.31 -25.59 43.38
N LEU A 13 11.50 -25.29 43.91
CA LEU A 13 11.85 -23.97 44.47
C LEU A 13 12.20 -22.92 43.41
N ALA A 14 12.45 -23.32 42.16
CA ALA A 14 12.74 -22.38 41.08
C ALA A 14 11.47 -21.63 40.64
N ASP A 15 11.60 -20.31 40.50
CA ASP A 15 10.53 -19.43 40.01
C ASP A 15 10.69 -19.05 38.53
N ALA A 16 11.90 -19.16 37.98
CA ALA A 16 12.18 -18.87 36.57
C ALA A 16 12.09 -20.13 35.70
N GLU A 17 11.37 -20.06 34.58
CA GLU A 17 11.23 -21.17 33.62
C GLU A 17 12.58 -21.61 33.03
N ASP A 18 13.50 -20.67 32.76
CA ASP A 18 14.84 -20.99 32.24
C ASP A 18 15.65 -21.85 33.23
N GLU A 19 15.50 -21.59 34.53
CA GLU A 19 16.18 -22.34 35.58
C GLU A 19 15.55 -23.72 35.75
N GLN A 20 14.22 -23.82 35.66
CA GLN A 20 13.51 -25.09 35.62
C GLN A 20 13.95 -25.95 34.42
N GLN A 21 14.06 -25.36 33.22
CA GLN A 21 14.57 -26.06 32.03
C GLN A 21 16.02 -26.53 32.20
N ARG A 22 16.88 -25.70 32.80
CA ARG A 22 18.27 -26.06 33.11
C ARG A 22 18.34 -27.28 34.04
N LEU A 23 17.52 -27.31 35.09
CA LEU A 23 17.45 -28.40 36.06
C LEU A 23 16.87 -29.69 35.46
N ALA A 24 15.83 -29.58 34.63
CA ALA A 24 15.28 -30.70 33.86
C ALA A 24 16.34 -31.28 32.89
N GLY A 25 17.11 -30.43 32.22
CA GLY A 25 18.24 -30.85 31.38
C GLY A 25 19.33 -31.60 32.16
N GLN A 26 19.65 -31.16 33.38
CA GLN A 26 20.59 -31.87 34.26
C GLN A 26 20.06 -33.25 34.68
N ALA A 27 18.76 -33.37 34.96
CA ALA A 27 18.14 -34.66 35.27
C ALA A 27 18.14 -35.60 34.05
N ALA A 28 17.84 -35.09 32.86
CA ALA A 28 17.88 -35.87 31.62
C ALA A 28 19.30 -36.41 31.32
N GLU A 29 20.32 -35.57 31.45
CA GLU A 29 21.73 -35.99 31.26
C GLU A 29 22.18 -37.00 32.32
N ALA A 30 21.71 -36.85 33.58
CA ALA A 30 21.97 -37.82 34.64
C ALA A 30 21.32 -39.19 34.37
N ILE A 31 20.13 -39.23 33.77
CA ILE A 31 19.50 -40.49 33.34
C ILE A 31 20.29 -41.11 32.18
N LYS A 32 20.71 -40.30 31.21
CA LYS A 32 21.43 -40.76 30.02
C LYS A 32 22.80 -41.33 30.35
N SER A 33 23.56 -40.65 31.22
CA SER A 33 24.92 -41.04 31.65
C SER A 33 24.95 -42.14 32.71
N ALA A 34 23.80 -42.54 33.28
CA ALA A 34 23.76 -43.54 34.32
C ALA A 34 24.17 -44.95 33.83
N PRO A 35 25.06 -45.66 34.56
CA PRO A 35 25.49 -47.01 34.17
C PRO A 35 24.34 -48.04 34.19
N ARG A 36 23.31 -47.81 35.00
CA ARG A 36 22.04 -48.56 34.98
C ARG A 36 20.87 -47.60 34.81
N LYS A 37 20.47 -47.36 33.55
CA LYS A 37 19.34 -46.47 33.20
C LYS A 37 18.03 -46.82 33.93
N SER A 38 17.73 -48.11 34.15
CA SER A 38 16.52 -48.52 34.88
C SER A 38 16.49 -48.03 36.33
N ALA A 39 17.61 -48.16 37.05
CA ALA A 39 17.74 -47.66 38.41
C ALA A 39 17.71 -46.12 38.45
N ALA A 40 18.27 -45.46 37.44
CA ALA A 40 18.23 -44.00 37.34
C ALA A 40 16.81 -43.47 37.07
N VAL A 41 16.06 -44.08 36.14
CA VAL A 41 14.66 -43.72 35.87
C VAL A 41 13.79 -43.97 37.10
N LEU A 42 13.99 -45.08 37.81
CA LEU A 42 13.26 -45.34 39.04
C LEU A 42 13.60 -44.31 40.14
N GLY A 43 14.88 -44.02 40.36
CA GLY A 43 15.31 -43.01 41.33
C GLY A 43 14.84 -41.60 40.98
N TRP A 44 14.80 -41.27 39.69
CA TRP A 44 14.24 -40.01 39.18
C TRP A 44 12.73 -39.92 39.43
N ALA A 45 11.95 -40.95 39.07
CA ALA A 45 10.51 -40.97 39.33
C ALA A 45 10.20 -40.91 40.84
N GLN A 46 10.99 -41.60 41.66
CA GLN A 46 10.84 -41.59 43.12
C GLN A 46 11.28 -40.29 43.79
N SER A 47 12.04 -39.43 43.10
CA SER A 47 12.55 -38.16 43.66
C SER A 47 11.44 -37.19 44.05
N ILE A 48 10.24 -37.35 43.47
CA ILE A 48 9.08 -36.51 43.77
C ILE A 48 8.15 -37.09 44.86
N ASN A 49 8.42 -38.31 45.36
CA ASN A 49 7.51 -39.02 46.27
C ASN A 49 7.18 -38.23 47.54
N GLN A 50 8.06 -37.34 47.99
CA GLN A 50 7.81 -36.48 49.16
C GLN A 50 6.68 -35.46 48.95
N TRP A 51 6.32 -35.14 47.70
CA TRP A 51 5.18 -34.27 47.37
C TRP A 51 3.97 -35.04 46.82
N MET A 52 4.12 -36.34 46.62
CA MET A 52 3.01 -37.19 46.22
C MET A 52 2.15 -37.53 47.45
N PRO A 53 0.82 -37.64 47.30
CA PRO A 53 -0.03 -38.01 48.42
C PRO A 53 0.33 -39.43 48.92
N ASN A 54 1.02 -39.53 50.05
CA ASN A 54 1.04 -40.77 50.83
C ASN A 54 -0.32 -40.86 51.50
N GLY A 55 -1.01 -42.00 51.38
CA GLY A 55 -2.47 -42.15 51.59
C GLY A 55 -3.09 -41.69 52.93
N ASP A 56 -2.35 -41.10 53.87
CA ASP A 56 -2.85 -40.59 55.15
C ASP A 56 -2.56 -39.08 55.34
N ASN A 57 -3.60 -38.27 55.06
CA ASN A 57 -3.92 -36.93 55.61
C ASN A 57 -2.94 -35.74 55.42
N ASP A 58 -2.98 -35.10 54.24
CA ASP A 58 -3.19 -33.63 54.01
C ASP A 58 -3.04 -33.27 52.51
N ALA A 59 -3.97 -33.73 51.66
CA ALA A 59 -3.83 -33.64 50.20
C ALA A 59 -4.12 -32.25 49.57
N ASP A 60 -4.70 -31.29 50.31
CA ASP A 60 -5.13 -30.02 49.72
C ASP A 60 -4.15 -28.85 49.91
N SER A 61 -3.18 -28.91 50.85
CA SER A 61 -2.33 -27.74 51.12
C SER A 61 -1.23 -27.47 50.07
N ASP A 62 -0.88 -28.46 49.24
CA ASP A 62 0.32 -28.40 48.38
C ASP A 62 0.05 -28.69 46.88
N VAL A 63 -1.14 -28.34 46.35
CA VAL A 63 -1.50 -28.56 44.93
C VAL A 63 -0.51 -27.92 43.95
N ILE A 64 -0.06 -26.68 44.23
CA ILE A 64 0.89 -25.94 43.39
C ILE A 64 2.27 -26.61 43.42
N VAL A 65 2.73 -26.98 44.62
CA VAL A 65 4.03 -27.63 44.82
C VAL A 65 4.04 -29.00 44.13
N ARG A 66 2.92 -29.74 44.20
CA ARG A 66 2.73 -31.01 43.51
C ARG A 66 2.70 -30.84 41.98
N ALA A 67 2.03 -29.82 41.47
CA ALA A 67 2.07 -29.49 40.04
C ALA A 67 3.50 -29.20 39.60
N LYS A 68 4.27 -28.38 40.34
CA LYS A 68 5.70 -28.16 40.05
C LYS A 68 6.52 -29.47 40.10
N ALA A 69 6.23 -30.37 41.02
CA ALA A 69 6.91 -31.66 41.12
C ALA A 69 6.58 -32.60 39.93
N LEU A 70 5.33 -32.63 39.48
CA LEU A 70 4.95 -33.35 38.26
C LEU A 70 5.55 -32.68 37.01
N GLY A 71 5.61 -31.36 37.00
CA GLY A 71 6.27 -30.54 35.98
C GLY A 71 7.76 -30.84 35.85
N PHE A 72 8.46 -31.14 36.94
CA PHE A 72 9.84 -31.64 36.89
C PHE A 72 9.95 -32.94 36.07
N LEU A 73 9.03 -33.88 36.28
CA LEU A 73 9.04 -35.13 35.52
C LEU A 73 8.66 -34.90 34.04
N ALA A 74 7.61 -34.12 33.77
CA ALA A 74 7.18 -33.81 32.41
C ALA A 74 8.27 -33.06 31.62
N SER A 75 8.90 -32.04 32.22
CA SER A 75 9.98 -31.26 31.61
C SER A 75 11.23 -32.10 31.36
N THR A 76 11.54 -33.05 32.27
CA THR A 76 12.67 -33.98 32.04
C THR A 76 12.39 -34.87 30.84
N LEU A 77 11.15 -35.34 30.64
CA LEU A 77 10.77 -36.14 29.48
C LEU A 77 10.78 -35.35 28.16
N GLU A 78 10.50 -34.05 28.19
CA GLU A 78 10.57 -33.19 27.00
C GLU A 78 12.00 -33.06 26.44
N VAL A 79 13.01 -33.08 27.32
CA VAL A 79 14.43 -32.93 26.95
C VAL A 79 15.14 -34.29 26.81
N LEU A 80 14.53 -35.38 27.26
CA LEU A 80 15.11 -36.73 27.18
C LEU A 80 15.13 -37.26 25.74
N ASP A 81 16.28 -37.81 25.32
CA ASP A 81 16.39 -38.45 24.00
C ASP A 81 15.36 -39.59 23.82
N LYS A 82 14.76 -39.66 22.63
CA LYS A 82 13.62 -40.54 22.31
C LYS A 82 13.92 -42.05 22.35
N ASP A 83 15.19 -42.44 22.43
CA ASP A 83 15.68 -43.83 22.45
C ASP A 83 16.14 -44.31 23.83
N VAL A 84 16.10 -43.45 24.85
CA VAL A 84 16.66 -43.77 26.17
C VAL A 84 15.80 -44.76 26.95
N LEU A 85 14.48 -44.66 26.86
CA LEU A 85 13.54 -45.47 27.61
C LEU A 85 13.23 -46.80 26.90
N ARG A 86 13.23 -47.90 27.65
CA ARG A 86 12.77 -49.22 27.17
C ARG A 86 11.24 -49.28 27.12
N VAL A 87 10.71 -50.20 26.31
CA VAL A 87 9.26 -50.44 26.16
C VAL A 87 8.54 -50.54 27.51
N GLU A 88 9.04 -51.39 28.41
CA GLU A 88 8.45 -51.56 29.74
C GLU A 88 8.42 -50.24 30.51
N GLN A 89 9.47 -49.43 30.43
CA GLN A 89 9.52 -48.14 31.13
C GLN A 89 8.53 -47.14 30.54
N VAL A 90 8.38 -47.11 29.21
CA VAL A 90 7.36 -46.29 28.53
C VAL A 90 5.96 -46.71 29.00
N GLU A 91 5.68 -48.01 29.05
CA GLU A 91 4.39 -48.55 29.48
C GLU A 91 4.08 -48.22 30.95
N HIS A 92 5.05 -48.41 31.86
CA HIS A 92 4.89 -48.06 33.28
C HIS A 92 4.69 -46.55 33.47
N LEU A 93 5.39 -45.70 32.71
CA LEU A 93 5.21 -44.25 32.78
C LEU A 93 3.86 -43.82 32.19
N ILE A 94 3.38 -44.47 31.11
CA ILE A 94 2.02 -44.25 30.60
C ILE A 94 0.98 -44.61 31.66
N ALA A 95 1.14 -45.73 32.37
CA ALA A 95 0.25 -46.11 33.45
C ALA A 95 0.30 -45.10 34.61
N PHE A 96 1.50 -44.63 34.98
CA PHE A 96 1.69 -43.63 36.03
C PHE A 96 1.03 -42.28 35.70
N PHE A 97 1.40 -41.64 34.59
CA PHE A 97 0.81 -40.37 34.18
C PHE A 97 -0.66 -40.51 33.79
N GLY A 98 -1.03 -41.64 33.17
CA GLY A 98 -2.41 -41.98 32.84
C GLY A 98 -3.33 -42.12 34.06
N ALA A 99 -2.81 -42.59 35.20
CA ALA A 99 -3.57 -42.66 36.44
C ALA A 99 -3.92 -41.27 37.02
N LEU A 100 -3.12 -40.24 36.71
CA LEU A 100 -3.34 -38.87 37.19
C LEU A 100 -4.66 -38.28 36.66
N PHE A 101 -5.11 -38.65 35.46
CA PHE A 101 -6.42 -38.23 34.93
C PHE A 101 -7.61 -38.71 35.78
N ALA A 102 -7.42 -39.78 36.57
CA ALA A 102 -8.45 -40.28 37.49
C ALA A 102 -8.24 -39.77 38.93
N ILE A 103 -6.99 -39.74 39.41
CA ILE A 103 -6.64 -39.56 40.83
C ILE A 103 -6.32 -38.10 41.17
N ASP A 104 -5.67 -37.34 40.28
CA ASP A 104 -5.21 -35.97 40.55
C ASP A 104 -5.60 -34.99 39.43
N ARG A 105 -6.91 -34.73 39.35
CA ARG A 105 -7.53 -33.86 38.33
C ARG A 105 -7.31 -32.37 38.56
N LYS A 106 -6.83 -31.96 39.74
CA LYS A 106 -6.60 -30.56 40.13
C LYS A 106 -5.20 -30.07 39.75
N ALA A 107 -4.15 -30.88 39.96
CA ALA A 107 -2.77 -30.49 39.66
C ALA A 107 -2.24 -31.11 38.36
N GLY A 108 -2.51 -32.41 38.14
CA GLY A 108 -1.68 -33.22 37.26
C GLY A 108 -2.06 -33.28 35.78
N VAL A 109 -3.19 -32.70 35.35
CA VAL A 109 -3.71 -32.93 33.97
C VAL A 109 -2.80 -32.34 32.90
N LEU A 110 -2.28 -31.12 33.11
CA LEU A 110 -1.38 -30.46 32.15
C LEU A 110 -0.07 -31.25 32.02
N ASP A 111 0.60 -31.51 33.15
CA ASP A 111 1.87 -32.22 33.18
C ASP A 111 1.72 -33.66 32.69
N ALA A 112 0.62 -34.34 33.02
CA ALA A 112 0.31 -35.68 32.51
C ALA A 112 0.10 -35.68 31.00
N SER A 113 -0.63 -34.70 30.46
CA SER A 113 -0.84 -34.58 29.01
C SER A 113 0.48 -34.32 28.28
N THR A 114 1.32 -33.45 28.82
CA THR A 114 2.66 -33.15 28.29
C THR A 114 3.57 -34.38 28.36
N ALA A 115 3.61 -35.07 29.50
CA ALA A 115 4.40 -36.29 29.66
C ALA A 115 3.92 -37.42 28.73
N LEU A 116 2.61 -37.64 28.62
CA LEU A 116 2.05 -38.64 27.70
C LEU A 116 2.33 -38.29 26.23
N ARG A 117 2.28 -37.02 25.85
CA ARG A 117 2.68 -36.56 24.51
C ARG A 117 4.14 -36.91 24.24
N CYS A 118 5.04 -36.69 25.19
CA CYS A 118 6.45 -37.09 25.06
C CYS A 118 6.60 -38.60 24.93
N LEU A 119 5.93 -39.38 25.79
CA LEU A 119 5.95 -40.84 25.78
C LEU A 119 5.42 -41.42 24.47
N CYS A 120 4.37 -40.83 23.88
CA CYS A 120 3.83 -41.22 22.57
C CYS A 120 4.82 -40.98 21.42
N THR A 121 5.83 -40.12 21.61
CA THR A 121 6.89 -39.86 20.61
C THR A 121 8.18 -40.63 20.86
N MET A 122 8.25 -41.43 21.92
CA MET A 122 9.41 -42.29 22.21
C MET A 122 9.50 -43.42 21.17
N THR A 123 10.73 -43.80 20.80
CA THR A 123 10.99 -44.86 19.80
C THR A 123 10.41 -46.22 20.19
N GLN A 124 10.26 -46.47 21.48
CA GLN A 124 9.72 -47.72 22.04
C GLN A 124 8.20 -47.67 22.30
N PHE A 125 7.51 -46.60 21.91
CA PHE A 125 6.04 -46.53 21.96
C PHE A 125 5.44 -47.45 20.90
N ARG A 126 4.54 -48.35 21.31
CA ARG A 126 3.87 -49.30 20.42
C ARG A 126 2.42 -48.86 20.15
N PRO A 127 1.88 -49.00 18.91
CA PRO A 127 0.53 -48.56 18.58
C PRO A 127 -0.61 -49.00 19.55
N PRO A 128 -0.62 -50.23 20.10
CA PRO A 128 -1.64 -50.63 21.07
C PRO A 128 -1.66 -49.80 22.36
N MET A 129 -0.55 -49.14 22.72
CA MET A 129 -0.48 -48.24 23.87
C MET A 129 -1.37 -47.00 23.68
N ALA A 130 -1.74 -46.64 22.44
CA ALA A 130 -2.69 -45.56 22.16
C ALA A 130 -4.07 -45.82 22.77
N ASN A 131 -4.52 -47.08 22.79
CA ASN A 131 -5.76 -47.47 23.47
C ASN A 131 -5.67 -47.19 24.97
N ALA A 132 -4.54 -47.50 25.60
CA ALA A 132 -4.34 -47.23 27.02
C ALA A 132 -4.39 -45.71 27.29
N VAL A 133 -3.68 -44.90 26.49
CA VAL A 133 -3.68 -43.44 26.62
C VAL A 133 -5.09 -42.86 26.50
N LEU A 134 -5.86 -43.24 25.46
CA LEU A 134 -7.23 -42.76 25.29
C LEU A 134 -8.18 -43.28 26.39
N SER A 135 -8.02 -44.53 26.83
CA SER A 135 -8.79 -45.06 27.96
C SER A 135 -8.53 -44.30 29.26
N HIS A 136 -7.31 -43.79 29.46
CA HIS A 136 -6.97 -42.94 30.60
C HIS A 136 -7.52 -41.51 30.43
N LEU A 137 -7.47 -40.93 29.22
CA LEU A 137 -8.07 -39.63 28.93
C LEU A 137 -9.58 -39.63 29.16
N ASN A 138 -10.28 -40.68 28.76
CA ASN A 138 -11.73 -40.80 28.95
C ASN A 138 -12.14 -40.82 30.43
N LYS A 139 -11.23 -41.18 31.36
CA LYS A 139 -11.50 -41.12 32.82
C LYS A 139 -11.64 -39.69 33.34
N LEU A 140 -11.23 -38.68 32.57
CA LEU A 140 -11.41 -37.28 32.92
C LEU A 140 -12.90 -36.88 32.86
N GLY A 141 -13.69 -37.49 31.98
CA GLY A 141 -15.14 -37.27 31.88
C GLY A 141 -15.54 -35.78 31.87
N GLU A 142 -16.50 -35.41 32.71
CA GLU A 142 -16.97 -34.02 32.82
C GLU A 142 -15.92 -33.04 33.38
N ASP A 143 -14.91 -33.54 34.09
CA ASP A 143 -13.84 -32.68 34.64
C ASP A 143 -12.98 -32.08 33.52
N PHE A 144 -13.04 -32.60 32.29
CA PHE A 144 -12.34 -32.03 31.14
C PHE A 144 -12.77 -30.59 30.89
N ARG A 145 -14.07 -30.30 31.02
CA ARG A 145 -14.63 -28.96 30.84
C ARG A 145 -14.24 -28.00 31.96
N LEU A 146 -13.92 -28.52 33.14
CA LEU A 146 -13.49 -27.74 34.30
C LEU A 146 -12.02 -27.30 34.19
N GLN A 147 -11.23 -27.94 33.32
CA GLN A 147 -9.84 -27.55 33.07
C GLN A 147 -9.78 -26.21 32.34
N VAL A 148 -8.74 -25.40 32.63
CA VAL A 148 -8.48 -24.15 31.90
C VAL A 148 -8.20 -24.40 30.42
N PRO A 149 -8.46 -23.44 29.51
CA PRO A 149 -8.30 -23.64 28.06
C PRO A 149 -6.94 -24.17 27.64
N ALA A 150 -5.85 -23.71 28.26
CA ALA A 150 -4.48 -24.17 27.99
C ALA A 150 -4.28 -25.67 28.33
N THR A 151 -4.85 -26.14 29.44
CA THR A 151 -4.82 -27.55 29.83
C THR A 151 -5.66 -28.40 28.87
N ARG A 152 -6.85 -27.93 28.46
CA ARG A 152 -7.65 -28.62 27.43
C ARG A 152 -6.92 -28.69 26.10
N ARG A 153 -6.20 -27.64 25.72
CA ARG A 153 -5.35 -27.61 24.52
C ARG A 153 -4.29 -28.70 24.53
N ALA A 154 -3.62 -28.92 25.66
CA ALA A 154 -2.64 -30.00 25.80
C ALA A 154 -3.27 -31.39 25.56
N VAL A 155 -4.53 -31.59 25.98
CA VAL A 155 -5.29 -32.82 25.69
C VAL A 155 -5.65 -32.93 24.20
N TYR A 156 -6.12 -31.84 23.56
CA TYR A 156 -6.37 -31.85 22.11
C TYR A 156 -5.11 -32.13 21.31
N ASP A 157 -3.97 -31.55 21.69
CA ASP A 157 -2.69 -31.79 21.02
C ASP A 157 -2.23 -33.25 21.19
N LEU A 158 -2.51 -33.87 22.35
CA LEU A 158 -2.32 -35.31 22.56
C LEU A 158 -3.24 -36.16 21.68
N ILE A 159 -4.53 -35.83 21.60
CA ILE A 159 -5.49 -36.54 20.71
C ILE A 159 -5.05 -36.40 19.24
N ALA A 160 -4.68 -35.19 18.82
CA ALA A 160 -4.20 -34.92 17.47
C ALA A 160 -2.93 -35.71 17.15
N LEU A 161 -2.01 -35.87 18.09
CA LEU A 161 -0.82 -36.71 17.92
C LEU A 161 -1.18 -38.18 17.67
N LEU A 162 -2.15 -38.72 18.43
CA LEU A 162 -2.60 -40.11 18.27
C LEU A 162 -3.34 -40.32 16.94
N VAL A 163 -4.23 -39.40 16.57
CA VAL A 163 -5.05 -39.48 15.36
C VAL A 163 -4.22 -39.28 14.09
N ARG A 164 -3.15 -38.48 14.12
CA ARG A 164 -2.24 -38.30 12.98
C ARG A 164 -1.28 -39.45 12.75
N ASN A 165 -1.16 -40.37 13.70
CA ASN A 165 -0.32 -41.56 13.55
C ASN A 165 -1.18 -42.69 12.96
N ASP A 166 -1.06 -42.95 11.66
CA ASP A 166 -1.82 -43.97 10.95
C ASP A 166 -1.78 -45.35 11.64
N ALA A 167 -0.64 -45.74 12.21
CA ALA A 167 -0.53 -47.02 12.92
C ALA A 167 -1.33 -47.02 14.23
N ALA A 168 -1.31 -45.92 14.97
CA ALA A 168 -2.09 -45.76 16.20
C ALA A 168 -3.59 -45.65 15.90
N LEU A 169 -3.98 -44.85 14.90
CA LEU A 169 -5.37 -44.70 14.48
C LEU A 169 -5.93 -46.01 13.90
N LYS A 170 -5.13 -46.76 13.14
CA LYS A 170 -5.51 -48.11 12.71
C LYS A 170 -5.71 -49.05 13.90
N SER A 171 -4.80 -49.05 14.87
CA SER A 171 -4.95 -49.86 16.09
C SER A 171 -6.18 -49.48 16.92
N LEU A 172 -6.49 -48.19 17.01
CA LEU A 172 -7.71 -47.66 17.64
C LEU A 172 -8.96 -48.12 16.90
N SER A 173 -8.94 -48.08 15.57
CA SER A 173 -10.03 -48.59 14.75
C SER A 173 -10.17 -50.10 14.91
N GLU A 174 -9.10 -50.90 14.88
CA GLU A 174 -9.16 -52.37 14.99
C GLU A 174 -9.68 -52.83 16.36
N THR A 175 -9.26 -52.16 17.44
CA THR A 175 -9.69 -52.48 18.81
C THR A 175 -11.18 -52.14 19.02
N ASN A 176 -11.67 -51.12 18.32
CA ASN A 176 -13.05 -50.63 18.40
C ASN A 176 -13.85 -50.91 17.11
N ALA A 177 -13.44 -51.90 16.31
CA ALA A 177 -13.71 -52.00 14.87
C ALA A 177 -15.17 -52.01 14.46
N ALA A 178 -16.07 -52.52 15.32
CA ALA A 178 -17.48 -52.63 14.96
C ALA A 178 -18.30 -51.37 15.28
N SER A 179 -17.82 -50.48 16.16
CA SER A 179 -18.64 -49.38 16.70
C SER A 179 -18.06 -47.99 16.48
N GLY A 180 -16.78 -47.86 16.12
CA GLY A 180 -16.11 -46.55 16.13
C GLY A 180 -16.15 -45.91 17.52
N GLN A 181 -16.24 -46.73 18.59
CA GLN A 181 -16.53 -46.27 19.95
C GLN A 181 -15.55 -45.21 20.44
N PHE A 182 -14.25 -45.32 20.09
CA PHE A 182 -13.26 -44.32 20.48
C PHE A 182 -13.63 -42.92 19.98
N LEU A 183 -14.21 -42.81 18.77
CA LEU A 183 -14.61 -41.52 18.22
C LEU A 183 -15.86 -41.01 18.93
N ILE A 184 -16.83 -41.89 19.22
CA ILE A 184 -18.01 -41.54 20.02
C ILE A 184 -17.61 -41.07 21.43
N ASP A 185 -16.66 -41.75 22.07
CA ASP A 185 -16.11 -41.35 23.37
C ASP A 185 -15.41 -40.00 23.29
N LEU A 186 -14.65 -39.73 22.22
CA LEU A 186 -14.05 -38.42 21.97
C LEU A 186 -15.09 -37.32 21.70
N LEU A 187 -16.14 -37.60 20.92
CA LEU A 187 -17.27 -36.69 20.72
C LEU A 187 -17.91 -36.34 22.08
N GLN A 188 -18.06 -37.34 22.96
CA GLN A 188 -18.64 -37.19 24.30
C GLN A 188 -17.70 -36.53 25.32
N LEU A 189 -16.38 -36.65 25.16
CA LEU A 189 -15.40 -35.96 26.00
C LEU A 189 -15.28 -34.48 25.59
N CYS A 190 -15.17 -34.21 24.29
CA CYS A 190 -14.90 -32.88 23.73
C CYS A 190 -16.15 -32.07 23.36
N ARG A 191 -17.36 -32.55 23.69
CA ARG A 191 -18.64 -31.87 23.38
C ARG A 191 -18.70 -30.44 23.92
N HIS A 192 -19.29 -29.55 23.13
CA HIS A 192 -19.54 -28.14 23.45
C HIS A 192 -18.27 -27.35 23.84
N GLU A 193 -17.12 -27.66 23.23
CA GLU A 193 -15.95 -26.78 23.33
C GLU A 193 -16.32 -25.36 22.87
N ARG A 194 -15.78 -24.34 23.56
CA ARG A 194 -16.10 -22.93 23.34
C ARG A 194 -14.89 -22.06 23.05
N ASP A 195 -13.69 -22.53 23.40
CA ASP A 195 -12.47 -21.80 23.14
C ASP A 195 -12.11 -21.86 21.65
N PRO A 196 -11.89 -20.71 20.96
CA PRO A 196 -11.63 -20.67 19.51
C PRO A 196 -10.42 -21.50 19.05
N ASP A 197 -9.32 -21.44 19.80
CA ASP A 197 -8.10 -22.16 19.44
C ASP A 197 -8.29 -23.68 19.58
N ASN A 198 -8.98 -24.09 20.64
CA ASN A 198 -9.35 -25.47 20.86
C ASN A 198 -10.37 -25.98 19.83
N LEU A 199 -11.31 -25.15 19.39
CA LEU A 199 -12.25 -25.48 18.30
C LEU A 199 -11.53 -25.74 16.97
N LEU A 200 -10.51 -24.94 16.62
CA LEU A 200 -9.70 -25.19 15.42
C LEU A 200 -8.99 -26.55 15.49
N ARG A 201 -8.43 -26.91 16.65
CA ARG A 201 -7.83 -28.23 16.87
C ARG A 201 -8.86 -29.34 16.75
N TRP A 202 -10.03 -29.15 17.35
CA TRP A 202 -11.11 -30.12 17.33
C TRP A 202 -11.66 -30.38 15.92
N PHE A 203 -11.96 -29.33 15.16
CA PHE A 203 -12.41 -29.47 13.77
C PHE A 203 -11.34 -30.12 12.89
N ALA A 204 -10.06 -29.81 13.11
CA ALA A 204 -8.96 -30.48 12.41
C ALA A 204 -8.88 -31.99 12.72
N ILE A 205 -9.11 -32.38 13.98
CA ILE A 205 -9.18 -33.80 14.37
C ILE A 205 -10.35 -34.49 13.66
N LEU A 206 -11.57 -33.92 13.72
CA LEU A 206 -12.75 -34.49 13.08
C LEU A 206 -12.58 -34.66 11.57
N ARG A 207 -12.12 -33.60 10.90
CA ARG A 207 -11.84 -33.63 9.46
C ARG A 207 -10.82 -34.71 9.11
N HIS A 208 -9.70 -34.80 9.84
CA HIS A 208 -8.67 -35.77 9.55
C HIS A 208 -9.17 -37.22 9.67
N VAL A 209 -9.99 -37.51 10.69
CA VAL A 209 -10.61 -38.83 10.84
C VAL A 209 -11.55 -39.15 9.68
N LEU A 210 -12.39 -38.18 9.25
CA LEU A 210 -13.30 -38.35 8.12
C LEU A 210 -12.57 -38.54 6.78
N ASP A 211 -11.50 -37.77 6.52
CA ASP A 211 -10.75 -37.79 5.26
C ASP A 211 -9.96 -39.11 5.10
N HIS A 212 -9.32 -39.61 6.16
CA HIS A 212 -8.38 -40.74 6.07
C HIS A 212 -8.99 -42.12 6.39
N TYR A 213 -10.09 -42.17 7.14
CA TYR A 213 -10.72 -43.42 7.60
C TYR A 213 -12.19 -43.50 7.19
N GLY A 214 -12.46 -43.23 5.91
CA GLY A 214 -13.77 -43.49 5.30
C GLY A 214 -14.16 -44.99 5.25
N PRO A 215 -15.36 -45.31 4.75
CA PRO A 215 -15.83 -46.69 4.63
C PRO A 215 -14.82 -47.58 3.89
N PRO A 216 -14.63 -48.85 4.31
CA PRO A 216 -15.45 -49.59 5.27
C PRO A 216 -15.05 -49.42 6.75
N ALA A 217 -14.04 -48.58 7.06
CA ALA A 217 -13.51 -48.48 8.42
C ALA A 217 -14.44 -47.73 9.39
N LEU A 218 -15.16 -46.71 8.90
CA LEU A 218 -16.12 -45.94 9.69
C LEU A 218 -17.55 -46.22 9.21
N ALA A 219 -18.42 -46.59 10.13
CA ALA A 219 -19.81 -46.88 9.83
C ALA A 219 -20.60 -45.58 9.52
N PRO A 220 -21.59 -45.61 8.61
CA PRO A 220 -22.35 -44.41 8.21
C PRO A 220 -23.01 -43.67 9.38
N ASN A 221 -23.50 -44.41 10.37
CA ASN A 221 -24.08 -43.84 11.59
C ASN A 221 -23.07 -42.99 12.38
N VAL A 222 -21.78 -43.36 12.40
CA VAL A 222 -20.75 -42.57 13.07
C VAL A 222 -20.48 -41.26 12.30
N VAL A 223 -20.51 -41.29 10.97
CA VAL A 223 -20.41 -40.08 10.14
C VAL A 223 -21.61 -39.15 10.40
N GLU A 224 -22.81 -39.69 10.54
CA GLU A 224 -24.00 -38.91 10.90
C GLU A 224 -23.86 -38.25 12.29
N GLU A 225 -23.30 -38.95 13.28
CA GLU A 225 -23.04 -38.34 14.60
C GLU A 225 -22.01 -37.21 14.51
N VAL A 226 -20.94 -37.38 13.71
CA VAL A 226 -19.97 -36.29 13.46
C VAL A 226 -20.65 -35.09 12.77
N PHE A 227 -21.52 -35.35 11.78
CA PHE A 227 -22.30 -34.31 11.11
C PHE A 227 -23.24 -33.57 12.07
N LYS A 228 -23.92 -34.28 12.98
CA LYS A 228 -24.78 -33.65 14.01
C LYS A 228 -23.98 -32.73 14.90
N VAL A 229 -22.84 -33.21 15.42
CA VAL A 229 -21.93 -32.39 16.26
C VAL A 229 -21.40 -31.18 15.50
N ALA A 230 -21.02 -31.33 14.23
CA ALA A 230 -20.59 -30.21 13.40
C ALA A 230 -21.73 -29.20 13.16
N SER A 231 -22.95 -29.69 12.92
CA SER A 231 -24.14 -28.87 12.69
C SER A 231 -24.52 -28.01 13.90
N ASP A 232 -24.27 -28.48 15.12
CA ASP A 232 -24.49 -27.71 16.36
C ASP A 232 -23.63 -26.43 16.44
N TYR A 233 -22.52 -26.39 15.70
CA TYR A 233 -21.67 -25.19 15.59
C TYR A 233 -22.10 -24.25 14.45
N PHE A 234 -23.07 -24.62 13.60
CA PHE A 234 -23.46 -23.82 12.43
C PHE A 234 -24.80 -23.07 12.62
N PRO A 235 -24.83 -21.72 12.50
CA PRO A 235 -23.73 -20.83 12.11
C PRO A 235 -22.83 -20.43 13.28
N ILE A 236 -21.55 -20.16 12.99
CA ILE A 236 -20.60 -19.64 13.98
C ILE A 236 -20.82 -18.14 14.17
N SER A 237 -21.36 -17.76 15.32
CA SER A 237 -21.46 -16.36 15.76
C SER A 237 -20.60 -16.13 17.00
N MET A 238 -19.62 -15.23 16.92
CA MET A 238 -18.82 -14.79 18.08
C MET A 238 -19.22 -13.38 18.51
N ARG A 239 -19.21 -13.11 19.83
CA ARG A 239 -19.24 -11.74 20.35
C ARG A 239 -17.87 -11.12 20.15
N SER A 240 -17.80 -9.87 19.66
CA SER A 240 -16.54 -9.16 19.34
C SER A 240 -15.51 -9.10 20.49
N SER A 241 -15.93 -9.36 21.74
CA SER A 241 -15.07 -9.37 22.93
C SER A 241 -14.33 -10.70 23.18
N ALA A 242 -14.51 -11.73 22.36
CA ALA A 242 -13.97 -13.07 22.61
C ALA A 242 -12.59 -13.36 21.96
N THR A 243 -12.05 -12.44 21.15
CA THR A 243 -10.78 -12.65 20.42
C THR A 243 -9.61 -11.97 21.14
N ALA A 244 -9.06 -12.61 22.17
CA ALA A 244 -7.72 -12.26 22.69
C ALA A 244 -6.59 -13.00 21.95
N ALA A 245 -6.90 -14.12 21.29
CA ALA A 245 -5.99 -14.92 20.47
C ALA A 245 -6.34 -14.72 18.99
N GLY A 246 -5.36 -14.51 18.11
CA GLY A 246 -5.51 -14.11 16.69
C GLY A 246 -6.32 -15.01 15.75
N THR A 247 -7.12 -15.93 16.28
CA THR A 247 -8.10 -16.76 15.56
C THR A 247 -9.35 -15.93 15.21
N THR A 248 -9.71 -15.89 13.92
CA THR A 248 -10.86 -15.13 13.42
C THR A 248 -12.13 -15.99 13.34
N VAL A 249 -13.29 -15.34 13.17
CA VAL A 249 -14.56 -16.03 12.86
C VAL A 249 -14.44 -16.79 11.53
N ASP A 250 -13.73 -16.25 10.55
CA ASP A 250 -13.57 -16.85 9.23
C ASP A 250 -12.67 -18.09 9.25
N ASP A 251 -11.66 -18.12 10.14
CA ASP A 251 -10.85 -19.32 10.38
C ASP A 251 -11.72 -20.48 10.89
N LEU A 252 -12.59 -20.18 11.86
CA LEU A 252 -13.53 -21.16 12.43
C LEU A 252 -14.56 -21.63 11.38
N LYS A 253 -15.15 -20.71 10.61
CA LYS A 253 -16.08 -21.04 9.52
C LYS A 253 -15.41 -21.94 8.48
N THR A 254 -14.18 -21.61 8.10
CA THR A 254 -13.42 -22.39 7.11
C THR A 254 -13.06 -23.78 7.64
N ALA A 255 -12.66 -23.88 8.91
CA ALA A 255 -12.39 -25.17 9.55
C ALA A 255 -13.66 -26.04 9.63
N LEU A 256 -14.80 -25.49 10.08
CA LEU A 256 -16.07 -26.19 10.15
C LEU A 256 -16.59 -26.61 8.76
N ARG A 257 -16.49 -25.72 7.77
CA ARG A 257 -16.79 -26.02 6.36
C ARG A 257 -15.96 -27.20 5.85
N GLY A 258 -14.70 -27.28 6.25
CA GLY A 258 -13.82 -28.42 5.97
C GLY A 258 -14.36 -29.74 6.52
N VAL A 259 -15.07 -29.73 7.66
CA VAL A 259 -15.72 -30.92 8.21
C VAL A 259 -16.95 -31.32 7.38
N PHE A 260 -17.81 -30.38 6.99
CA PHE A 260 -18.98 -30.66 6.13
C PHE A 260 -18.58 -31.22 4.76
N ALA A 261 -17.44 -30.78 4.22
CA ALA A 261 -16.95 -31.22 2.91
C ALA A 261 -16.09 -32.50 2.95
N ALA A 262 -15.74 -33.02 4.14
CA ALA A 262 -14.79 -34.13 4.29
C ALA A 262 -15.34 -35.50 3.83
N SER A 263 -16.64 -35.75 3.96
CA SER A 263 -17.24 -37.05 3.63
C SER A 263 -18.50 -36.93 2.78
N SER A 264 -18.47 -37.54 1.58
CA SER A 264 -19.63 -37.58 0.68
C SER A 264 -20.80 -38.42 1.18
N LEU A 265 -20.60 -39.27 2.19
CA LEU A 265 -21.71 -39.99 2.82
C LEU A 265 -22.72 -39.04 3.46
N ALA A 266 -22.28 -37.85 3.86
CA ALA A 266 -23.15 -36.80 4.39
C ALA A 266 -23.73 -35.89 3.29
N SER A 267 -23.52 -36.16 1.99
CA SER A 267 -23.93 -35.24 0.91
C SER A 267 -25.41 -34.85 0.95
N THR A 268 -26.31 -35.84 1.02
CA THR A 268 -27.76 -35.59 1.15
C THR A 268 -28.11 -34.77 2.40
N PRO A 269 -27.76 -35.19 3.64
CA PRO A 269 -28.10 -34.42 4.83
C PRO A 269 -27.43 -33.03 4.88
N VAL A 270 -26.22 -32.87 4.33
CA VAL A 270 -25.55 -31.56 4.24
C VAL A 270 -26.30 -30.62 3.31
N PHE A 271 -26.65 -31.04 2.09
CA PHE A 271 -27.40 -30.19 1.17
C PHE A 271 -28.83 -29.91 1.67
N ASP A 272 -29.48 -30.89 2.31
CA ASP A 272 -30.79 -30.69 2.94
C ASP A 272 -30.73 -29.62 4.03
N PHE A 273 -29.75 -29.72 4.94
CA PHE A 273 -29.54 -28.78 6.03
C PHE A 273 -29.23 -27.36 5.54
N LEU A 274 -28.31 -27.22 4.58
CA LEU A 274 -27.86 -25.93 4.06
C LEU A 274 -28.97 -25.23 3.25
N LEU A 275 -29.68 -25.96 2.40
CA LEU A 275 -30.78 -25.39 1.61
C LEU A 275 -31.99 -25.05 2.50
N GLN A 276 -32.33 -25.89 3.47
CA GLN A 276 -33.38 -25.58 4.43
C GLN A 276 -33.07 -24.29 5.22
N LYS A 277 -31.79 -24.03 5.54
CA LYS A 277 -31.37 -22.76 6.15
C LYS A 277 -31.42 -21.60 5.16
N MET A 278 -31.02 -21.81 3.90
CA MET A 278 -31.08 -20.78 2.86
C MET A 278 -32.53 -20.33 2.58
N ASP A 279 -33.45 -21.28 2.51
CA ASP A 279 -34.88 -21.06 2.21
C ASP A 279 -35.63 -20.32 3.35
N GLN A 280 -34.96 -20.02 4.47
CA GLN A 280 -35.50 -19.14 5.53
C GLN A 280 -35.58 -17.67 5.08
N GLY A 281 -34.96 -17.31 3.95
CA GLY A 281 -35.07 -16.00 3.32
C GLY A 281 -34.54 -14.87 4.20
N ASP A 282 -35.36 -13.83 4.39
CA ASP A 282 -34.97 -12.57 5.05
C ASP A 282 -34.69 -12.71 6.57
N ALA A 283 -35.05 -13.84 7.18
CA ALA A 283 -34.69 -14.12 8.58
C ALA A 283 -33.17 -14.34 8.76
N LEU A 284 -32.44 -14.57 7.66
CA LEU A 284 -31.03 -14.91 7.67
C LEU A 284 -30.16 -13.68 7.40
N THR A 285 -29.11 -13.47 8.20
CA THR A 285 -28.17 -12.39 7.94
C THR A 285 -27.33 -12.68 6.68
N VAL A 286 -26.90 -11.61 5.98
CA VAL A 286 -26.03 -11.72 4.80
C VAL A 286 -24.78 -12.56 5.08
N SER A 287 -24.17 -12.40 6.25
CA SER A 287 -22.98 -13.18 6.64
C SER A 287 -23.24 -14.69 6.69
N VAL A 288 -24.45 -15.09 7.13
CA VAL A 288 -24.82 -16.51 7.17
C VAL A 288 -25.20 -17.00 5.78
N LYS A 289 -25.89 -16.20 4.95
CA LYS A 289 -26.14 -16.55 3.54
C LYS A 289 -24.83 -16.84 2.78
N VAL A 290 -23.85 -15.96 2.89
CA VAL A 290 -22.53 -16.12 2.26
C VAL A 290 -21.81 -17.38 2.76
N ASP A 291 -21.93 -17.70 4.06
CA ASP A 291 -21.33 -18.90 4.63
C ASP A 291 -22.00 -20.19 4.15
N ILE A 292 -23.34 -20.19 4.01
CA ILE A 292 -24.09 -21.29 3.38
C ILE A 292 -23.63 -21.48 1.93
N LEU A 293 -23.59 -20.41 1.13
CA LEU A 293 -23.13 -20.47 -0.27
C LEU A 293 -21.70 -21.00 -0.39
N SER A 294 -20.80 -20.50 0.44
CA SER A 294 -19.40 -20.95 0.48
C SER A 294 -19.29 -22.43 0.85
N THR A 295 -20.16 -22.91 1.75
CA THR A 295 -20.20 -24.31 2.17
C THR A 295 -20.79 -25.21 1.10
N ILE A 296 -21.89 -24.81 0.44
CA ILE A 296 -22.45 -25.52 -0.73
C ILE A 296 -21.38 -25.63 -1.84
N HIS A 297 -20.70 -24.53 -2.15
CA HIS A 297 -19.61 -24.50 -3.12
C HIS A 297 -18.49 -25.49 -2.76
N ALA A 298 -18.02 -25.49 -1.50
CA ALA A 298 -16.99 -26.41 -1.04
C ALA A 298 -17.42 -27.88 -1.13
N CYS A 299 -18.66 -28.21 -0.76
CA CYS A 299 -19.21 -29.56 -0.89
C CYS A 299 -19.27 -30.03 -2.35
N ILE A 300 -19.77 -29.19 -3.27
CA ILE A 300 -19.81 -29.49 -4.72
C ILE A 300 -18.39 -29.72 -5.26
N ALA A 301 -17.42 -28.90 -4.84
CA ALA A 301 -16.04 -29.02 -5.27
C ALA A 301 -15.34 -30.29 -4.73
N ALA A 302 -15.61 -30.68 -3.48
CA ALA A 302 -14.91 -31.76 -2.77
C ALA A 302 -15.51 -33.15 -3.00
N PHE A 303 -16.84 -33.30 -3.08
CA PHE A 303 -17.45 -34.62 -3.10
C PHE A 303 -17.06 -35.45 -4.33
N PRO A 304 -16.60 -36.70 -4.17
CA PRO A 304 -16.36 -37.63 -5.28
C PRO A 304 -17.65 -38.03 -6.00
N ASN A 305 -17.52 -38.56 -7.22
CA ASN A 305 -18.61 -39.07 -8.05
C ASN A 305 -19.82 -38.10 -8.19
N PRO A 306 -19.72 -37.03 -9.00
CA PRO A 306 -20.75 -36.00 -9.10
C PRO A 306 -22.12 -36.53 -9.52
N ALA A 307 -22.18 -37.65 -10.26
CA ALA A 307 -23.45 -38.27 -10.68
C ALA A 307 -24.29 -38.74 -9.49
N GLN A 308 -23.66 -39.21 -8.41
CA GLN A 308 -24.36 -39.67 -7.21
C GLN A 308 -24.49 -38.59 -6.13
N THR A 309 -23.51 -37.67 -6.06
CA THR A 309 -23.41 -36.72 -4.93
C THR A 309 -23.87 -35.30 -5.24
N VAL A 310 -23.84 -34.87 -6.51
CA VAL A 310 -24.17 -33.48 -6.90
C VAL A 310 -25.39 -33.43 -7.82
N VAL A 311 -25.42 -34.24 -8.88
CA VAL A 311 -26.48 -34.28 -9.90
C VAL A 311 -27.88 -34.35 -9.28
N PRO A 312 -28.17 -35.22 -8.29
CA PRO A 312 -29.51 -35.33 -7.68
C PRO A 312 -30.00 -34.03 -7.03
N HIS A 313 -29.09 -33.11 -6.69
CA HIS A 313 -29.39 -31.87 -5.98
C HIS A 313 -29.37 -30.63 -6.89
N THR A 314 -28.89 -30.73 -8.15
CA THR A 314 -28.68 -29.58 -9.05
C THR A 314 -29.94 -28.73 -9.29
N SER A 315 -31.07 -29.36 -9.63
CA SER A 315 -32.35 -28.67 -9.84
C SER A 315 -32.84 -27.97 -8.57
N ARG A 316 -32.67 -28.59 -7.40
CA ARG A 316 -33.06 -28.00 -6.12
C ARG A 316 -32.19 -26.80 -5.77
N ILE A 317 -30.87 -26.92 -5.97
CA ILE A 317 -29.92 -25.81 -5.77
C ILE A 317 -30.25 -24.66 -6.73
N TRP A 318 -30.47 -24.93 -8.02
CA TRP A 318 -30.85 -23.92 -9.00
C TRP A 318 -32.12 -23.16 -8.59
N ASN A 319 -33.17 -23.89 -8.23
CA ASN A 319 -34.46 -23.30 -7.91
C ASN A 319 -34.47 -22.51 -6.58
N SER A 320 -33.61 -22.86 -5.62
CA SER A 320 -33.42 -22.10 -4.38
C SER A 320 -32.59 -20.84 -4.64
N LEU A 321 -31.48 -20.94 -5.39
CA LEU A 321 -30.51 -19.85 -5.47
C LEU A 321 -30.74 -18.84 -6.61
N LYS A 322 -31.40 -19.20 -7.72
CA LYS A 322 -31.52 -18.28 -8.90
C LYS A 322 -32.14 -16.92 -8.57
N TYR A 323 -33.01 -16.86 -7.55
CA TYR A 323 -33.67 -15.63 -7.13
C TYR A 323 -32.76 -14.68 -6.34
N GLU A 324 -31.69 -15.19 -5.72
CA GLU A 324 -30.65 -14.36 -5.10
C GLU A 324 -29.87 -13.55 -6.16
N VAL A 325 -29.95 -13.92 -7.44
CA VAL A 325 -29.40 -13.13 -8.55
C VAL A 325 -30.49 -12.34 -9.29
N ARG A 326 -31.66 -12.95 -9.56
CA ARG A 326 -32.76 -12.29 -10.29
C ARG A 326 -33.37 -11.11 -9.53
N HIS A 327 -33.52 -11.23 -8.22
CA HIS A 327 -34.15 -10.21 -7.36
C HIS A 327 -33.21 -9.70 -6.27
N GLY A 328 -31.98 -10.21 -6.19
CA GLY A 328 -31.02 -9.82 -5.17
C GLY A 328 -30.39 -8.47 -5.45
N ASP A 329 -30.09 -7.75 -4.39
CA ASP A 329 -29.40 -6.46 -4.36
C ASP A 329 -28.08 -6.51 -3.57
N VAL A 330 -27.79 -7.64 -2.90
CA VAL A 330 -26.58 -7.86 -2.09
C VAL A 330 -25.46 -8.48 -2.94
N PRO A 331 -24.38 -7.74 -3.28
CA PRO A 331 -23.31 -8.22 -4.17
C PRO A 331 -22.65 -9.52 -3.72
N GLU A 332 -22.39 -9.67 -2.43
CA GLU A 332 -21.69 -10.85 -1.87
C GLU A 332 -22.54 -12.12 -2.00
N THR A 333 -23.86 -11.98 -1.92
CA THR A 333 -24.79 -13.12 -2.06
C THR A 333 -24.98 -13.47 -3.55
N ILE A 334 -25.03 -12.46 -4.41
CA ILE A 334 -25.04 -12.62 -5.87
C ILE A 334 -23.77 -13.36 -6.31
N ASP A 335 -22.59 -12.90 -5.90
CA ASP A 335 -21.30 -13.50 -6.27
C ASP A 335 -21.14 -14.93 -5.73
N GLY A 336 -21.52 -15.16 -4.47
CA GLY A 336 -21.54 -16.50 -3.89
C GLY A 336 -22.47 -17.46 -4.65
N THR A 337 -23.61 -16.96 -5.14
CA THR A 337 -24.56 -17.76 -5.95
C THR A 337 -23.97 -18.09 -7.32
N LEU A 338 -23.38 -17.10 -8.00
CA LEU A 338 -22.71 -17.30 -9.29
C LEU A 338 -21.58 -18.33 -9.15
N GLN A 339 -20.78 -18.28 -8.09
CA GLN A 339 -19.74 -19.28 -7.81
C GLN A 339 -20.31 -20.70 -7.63
N VAL A 340 -21.46 -20.85 -6.96
CA VAL A 340 -22.14 -22.15 -6.85
C VAL A 340 -22.57 -22.67 -8.23
N ILE A 341 -23.20 -21.82 -9.07
CA ILE A 341 -23.61 -22.18 -10.43
C ILE A 341 -22.40 -22.58 -11.29
N GLN A 342 -21.31 -21.81 -11.19
CA GLN A 342 -20.05 -22.13 -11.88
C GLN A 342 -19.45 -23.45 -11.39
N ALA A 343 -19.47 -23.72 -10.08
CA ALA A 343 -18.96 -24.96 -9.50
C ALA A 343 -19.75 -26.18 -9.99
N ILE A 344 -21.09 -26.09 -10.06
CA ILE A 344 -21.92 -27.15 -10.65
C ILE A 344 -21.48 -27.40 -12.09
N SER A 345 -21.46 -26.35 -12.93
CA SER A 345 -21.07 -26.51 -14.32
C SER A 345 -19.64 -27.04 -14.49
N THR A 346 -18.70 -26.64 -13.63
CA THR A 346 -17.31 -27.11 -13.65
C THR A 346 -17.21 -28.59 -13.33
N ARG A 347 -17.94 -29.06 -12.30
CA ARG A 347 -17.95 -30.47 -11.90
C ARG A 347 -18.56 -31.36 -12.97
N LEU A 348 -19.62 -30.88 -13.65
CA LEU A 348 -20.25 -31.60 -14.77
C LEU A 348 -19.39 -31.59 -16.04
N CYS A 349 -18.66 -30.49 -16.33
CA CYS A 349 -17.72 -30.43 -17.46
C CYS A 349 -16.55 -31.42 -17.31
N ARG A 350 -15.97 -31.55 -16.11
CA ARG A 350 -14.80 -32.42 -15.86
C ARG A 350 -15.08 -33.91 -16.08
N GLY A 351 -16.35 -34.34 -16.04
CA GLY A 351 -16.74 -35.72 -16.41
C GLY A 351 -16.26 -36.11 -17.83
N ARG A 352 -16.09 -35.16 -18.75
CA ARG A 352 -15.57 -35.39 -20.11
C ARG A 352 -14.07 -35.66 -20.19
N SER A 353 -13.27 -35.26 -19.20
CA SER A 353 -11.81 -35.07 -19.37
C SER A 353 -10.92 -36.11 -18.68
N SER A 354 -11.46 -37.28 -18.29
CA SER A 354 -10.61 -38.41 -17.90
C SER A 354 -9.78 -38.86 -19.11
N VAL A 355 -8.46 -38.67 -19.01
CA VAL A 355 -7.44 -39.02 -20.00
C VAL A 355 -7.57 -40.50 -20.37
N GLY A 356 -8.06 -40.81 -21.58
CA GLY A 356 -7.98 -42.14 -22.18
C GLY A 356 -9.21 -43.05 -22.06
N GLY A 357 -10.30 -42.62 -21.42
CA GLY A 357 -11.57 -43.35 -21.41
C GLY A 357 -12.65 -42.58 -22.15
N LYS A 358 -13.48 -43.24 -22.97
CA LYS A 358 -14.80 -42.68 -23.32
C LYS A 358 -15.50 -42.37 -22.00
N ALA A 359 -15.66 -41.09 -21.66
CA ALA A 359 -16.59 -40.71 -20.60
C ALA A 359 -17.95 -41.37 -20.93
N PRO A 360 -18.65 -41.98 -19.95
CA PRO A 360 -19.97 -42.55 -20.22
C PRO A 360 -20.85 -41.46 -20.84
N ALA A 361 -21.64 -41.83 -21.86
CA ALA A 361 -22.55 -40.89 -22.54
C ALA A 361 -23.49 -40.16 -21.56
N GLU A 362 -23.71 -40.74 -20.38
CA GLU A 362 -24.47 -40.20 -19.25
C GLU A 362 -23.89 -38.88 -18.70
N ASP A 363 -22.56 -38.71 -18.60
CA ASP A 363 -21.96 -37.49 -18.05
C ASP A 363 -22.21 -36.26 -18.94
N ALA A 364 -22.22 -36.47 -20.26
CA ALA A 364 -22.53 -35.43 -21.23
C ALA A 364 -24.02 -35.02 -21.17
N ALA A 365 -24.91 -35.97 -20.85
CA ALA A 365 -26.32 -35.68 -20.65
C ALA A 365 -26.54 -34.79 -19.42
N PHE A 366 -25.88 -35.06 -18.29
CA PHE A 366 -26.04 -34.24 -17.08
C PHE A 366 -25.62 -32.77 -17.27
N LEU A 367 -24.53 -32.52 -17.99
CA LEU A 367 -24.13 -31.15 -18.32
C LEU A 367 -25.18 -30.48 -19.23
N LYS A 368 -25.65 -31.20 -20.26
CA LYS A 368 -26.66 -30.70 -21.17
C LYS A 368 -27.96 -30.37 -20.44
N ASP A 369 -28.43 -31.26 -19.55
CA ASP A 369 -29.63 -31.05 -18.76
C ASP A 369 -29.52 -29.80 -17.86
N PHE A 370 -28.36 -29.60 -17.23
CA PHE A 370 -28.09 -28.39 -16.44
C PHE A 370 -28.05 -27.13 -17.31
N VAL A 371 -27.40 -27.18 -18.47
CA VAL A 371 -27.37 -26.06 -19.42
C VAL A 371 -28.77 -25.72 -19.94
N ASP A 372 -29.55 -26.74 -20.30
CA ASP A 372 -30.93 -26.57 -20.78
C ASP A 372 -31.81 -25.97 -19.66
N LEU A 373 -31.62 -26.37 -18.40
CA LEU A 373 -32.28 -25.77 -17.22
C LEU A 373 -31.98 -24.28 -17.08
N VAL A 374 -30.70 -23.88 -17.22
CA VAL A 374 -30.28 -22.47 -17.12
C VAL A 374 -30.78 -21.65 -18.31
N LEU A 375 -30.68 -22.19 -19.54
CA LEU A 375 -31.13 -21.52 -20.76
C LEU A 375 -32.64 -21.32 -20.77
N ALA A 376 -33.42 -22.31 -20.35
CA ALA A 376 -34.88 -22.24 -20.31
C ALA A 376 -35.39 -21.07 -19.46
N ASP A 377 -34.70 -20.78 -18.35
CA ASP A 377 -35.04 -19.68 -17.46
C ASP A 377 -34.48 -18.33 -17.95
N CYS A 378 -33.22 -18.29 -18.41
CA CYS A 378 -32.51 -17.02 -18.60
C CYS A 378 -32.62 -16.42 -20.02
N ILE A 379 -32.88 -17.23 -21.07
CA ILE A 379 -32.88 -16.72 -22.45
C ILE A 379 -34.05 -15.76 -22.71
N SER A 380 -35.26 -16.07 -22.22
CA SER A 380 -36.41 -15.17 -22.37
C SER A 380 -36.25 -13.86 -21.58
N ASP A 381 -35.56 -13.93 -20.43
CA ASP A 381 -35.31 -12.78 -19.56
C ASP A 381 -34.42 -11.72 -20.23
N LEU A 382 -33.60 -12.08 -21.22
CA LEU A 382 -32.74 -11.13 -21.95
C LEU A 382 -33.55 -10.04 -22.64
N SER A 383 -34.77 -10.36 -23.11
CA SER A 383 -35.66 -9.41 -23.78
C SER A 383 -36.32 -8.39 -22.84
N ASN A 384 -36.26 -8.63 -21.52
CA ASN A 384 -36.81 -7.74 -20.51
C ASN A 384 -35.69 -6.95 -19.83
N SER A 385 -35.70 -5.62 -20.00
CA SER A 385 -34.68 -4.72 -19.43
C SER A 385 -34.45 -4.87 -17.93
N THR A 386 -35.44 -5.32 -17.15
CA THR A 386 -35.27 -5.53 -15.70
C THR A 386 -34.40 -6.76 -15.39
N PHE A 387 -34.46 -7.80 -16.24
CA PHE A 387 -33.80 -9.08 -15.99
C PHE A 387 -32.59 -9.35 -16.90
N THR A 388 -32.34 -8.52 -17.92
CA THR A 388 -31.22 -8.68 -18.86
C THR A 388 -29.86 -8.87 -18.15
N THR A 389 -29.55 -8.00 -17.18
CA THR A 389 -28.26 -8.06 -16.45
C THR A 389 -28.15 -9.31 -15.55
N PRO A 390 -29.12 -9.59 -14.65
CA PRO A 390 -29.13 -10.84 -13.88
C PRO A 390 -29.06 -12.11 -14.74
N ALA A 391 -29.84 -12.18 -15.81
CA ALA A 391 -29.84 -13.31 -16.73
C ALA A 391 -28.48 -13.48 -17.41
N GLY A 392 -27.86 -12.39 -17.87
CA GLY A 392 -26.51 -12.41 -18.44
C GLY A 392 -25.45 -12.93 -17.47
N ARG A 393 -25.53 -12.55 -16.18
CA ARG A 393 -24.62 -13.06 -15.14
C ARG A 393 -24.80 -14.56 -14.90
N LEU A 394 -26.04 -15.05 -14.79
CA LEU A 394 -26.32 -16.49 -14.62
C LEU A 394 -25.82 -17.31 -15.82
N LEU A 395 -26.13 -16.84 -17.04
CA LEU A 395 -25.70 -17.49 -18.29
C LEU A 395 -24.18 -17.59 -18.36
N THR A 396 -23.48 -16.47 -18.16
CA THR A 396 -22.01 -16.43 -18.25
C THR A 396 -21.32 -17.18 -17.10
N SER A 397 -21.94 -17.25 -15.92
CA SER A 397 -21.44 -18.07 -14.81
C SER A 397 -21.52 -19.57 -15.11
N ALA A 398 -22.60 -20.02 -15.75
CA ALA A 398 -22.69 -21.39 -16.24
C ALA A 398 -21.65 -21.65 -17.36
N MET A 399 -21.51 -20.73 -18.31
CA MET A 399 -20.51 -20.83 -19.38
C MET A 399 -19.06 -20.90 -18.85
N LEU A 400 -18.75 -20.19 -17.77
CA LEU A 400 -17.43 -20.23 -17.10
C LEU A 400 -17.07 -21.61 -16.51
N GLY A 401 -18.02 -22.54 -16.43
CA GLY A 401 -17.76 -23.90 -15.97
C GLY A 401 -16.87 -24.72 -16.93
N GLY A 402 -16.73 -24.32 -18.19
CA GLY A 402 -15.80 -24.96 -19.13
C GLY A 402 -16.19 -24.80 -20.59
N LEU A 403 -15.28 -25.20 -21.50
CA LEU A 403 -15.49 -25.09 -22.96
C LEU A 403 -16.77 -25.79 -23.43
N GLY A 404 -17.11 -26.94 -22.85
CA GLY A 404 -18.33 -27.67 -23.21
C GLY A 404 -19.62 -26.90 -22.90
N ALA A 405 -19.71 -26.25 -21.73
CA ALA A 405 -20.86 -25.42 -21.37
C ALA A 405 -20.94 -24.18 -22.27
N TYR A 406 -19.79 -23.55 -22.55
CA TYR A 406 -19.72 -22.42 -23.46
C TYR A 406 -20.27 -22.75 -24.85
N ASN A 407 -19.85 -23.86 -25.46
CA ASN A 407 -20.29 -24.28 -26.80
C ASN A 407 -21.81 -24.50 -26.87
N LEU A 408 -22.39 -25.11 -25.84
CA LEU A 408 -23.82 -25.38 -25.77
C LEU A 408 -24.66 -24.09 -25.66
N MET A 409 -24.11 -23.01 -25.13
CA MET A 409 -24.86 -21.79 -24.79
C MET A 409 -24.63 -20.64 -25.77
N ILE A 410 -23.41 -20.47 -26.29
CA ILE A 410 -22.95 -19.24 -26.96
C ILE A 410 -23.81 -18.82 -28.15
N SER A 411 -24.22 -19.78 -28.99
CA SER A 411 -24.99 -19.49 -30.21
C SER A 411 -26.37 -18.93 -29.87
N SER A 412 -27.04 -19.51 -28.86
CA SER A 412 -28.35 -19.05 -28.38
C SER A 412 -28.26 -17.66 -27.75
N VAL A 413 -27.22 -17.40 -26.95
CA VAL A 413 -27.01 -16.10 -26.30
C VAL A 413 -26.72 -15.01 -27.33
N ILE A 414 -25.75 -15.19 -28.23
CA ILE A 414 -25.43 -14.19 -29.26
C ILE A 414 -26.64 -13.95 -30.18
N GLY A 415 -27.30 -15.02 -30.62
CA GLY A 415 -28.46 -14.91 -31.51
C GLY A 415 -29.60 -14.10 -30.89
N THR A 416 -29.91 -14.38 -29.62
CA THR A 416 -30.97 -13.68 -28.88
C THR A 416 -30.59 -12.22 -28.62
N VAL A 417 -29.39 -11.95 -28.11
CA VAL A 417 -28.95 -10.58 -27.82
C VAL A 417 -28.90 -9.72 -29.09
N LYS A 418 -28.43 -10.25 -30.23
CA LYS A 418 -28.43 -9.51 -31.50
C LYS A 418 -29.85 -9.18 -31.97
N LYS A 419 -30.80 -10.09 -31.80
CA LYS A 419 -32.21 -9.87 -32.11
C LYS A 419 -32.80 -8.79 -31.20
N ASP A 420 -32.57 -8.88 -29.91
CA ASP A 420 -33.11 -7.95 -28.92
C ASP A 420 -32.50 -6.54 -29.08
N LEU A 421 -31.21 -6.45 -29.45
CA LEU A 421 -30.55 -5.18 -29.79
C LEU A 421 -31.18 -4.47 -30.99
N GLN A 422 -31.77 -5.20 -31.94
CA GLN A 422 -32.50 -4.60 -33.07
C GLN A 422 -33.87 -4.05 -32.65
N GLN A 423 -34.44 -4.58 -31.57
CA GLN A 423 -35.77 -4.22 -31.07
C GLN A 423 -35.72 -3.20 -29.92
N ALA A 424 -34.56 -3.08 -29.25
CA ALA A 424 -34.33 -2.21 -28.12
C ALA A 424 -34.59 -0.74 -28.44
N GLN A 425 -35.57 -0.15 -27.75
CA GLN A 425 -35.89 1.29 -27.87
C GLN A 425 -35.24 2.12 -26.74
N ALA A 426 -35.07 1.52 -25.55
CA ALA A 426 -34.50 2.21 -24.39
C ALA A 426 -32.98 2.03 -24.33
N ALA A 427 -32.25 3.13 -24.13
CA ALA A 427 -30.78 3.09 -24.09
C ALA A 427 -30.22 2.23 -22.94
N ASN A 428 -30.90 2.18 -21.78
CA ASN A 428 -30.53 1.28 -20.68
C ASN A 428 -30.56 -0.18 -21.10
N HIS A 429 -31.58 -0.59 -21.86
CA HIS A 429 -31.70 -1.95 -22.34
C HIS A 429 -30.60 -2.27 -23.37
N THR A 430 -30.33 -1.35 -24.30
CA THR A 430 -29.21 -1.46 -25.24
C THR A 430 -27.89 -1.62 -24.49
N ARG A 431 -27.66 -0.81 -23.45
CA ARG A 431 -26.47 -0.86 -22.59
C ARG A 431 -26.35 -2.20 -21.89
N ASP A 432 -27.43 -2.71 -21.29
CA ASP A 432 -27.43 -4.01 -20.61
C ASP A 432 -27.14 -5.16 -21.58
N LEU A 433 -27.75 -5.16 -22.77
CA LEU A 433 -27.51 -6.16 -23.82
C LEU A 433 -26.07 -6.15 -24.32
N VAL A 434 -25.48 -4.97 -24.56
CA VAL A 434 -24.05 -4.85 -24.88
C VAL A 434 -23.19 -5.36 -23.72
N GLY A 435 -23.57 -5.05 -22.49
CA GLY A 435 -22.94 -5.57 -21.27
C GLY A 435 -22.92 -7.11 -21.21
N VAL A 436 -23.99 -7.78 -21.65
CA VAL A 436 -24.02 -9.24 -21.76
C VAL A 436 -23.01 -9.76 -22.79
N LEU A 437 -22.90 -9.14 -23.97
CA LEU A 437 -21.89 -9.50 -24.97
C LEU A 437 -20.46 -9.30 -24.44
N ASN A 438 -20.23 -8.22 -23.71
CA ASN A 438 -18.95 -7.93 -23.09
C ASN A 438 -18.58 -9.01 -22.05
N LEU A 439 -19.56 -9.45 -21.25
CA LEU A 439 -19.38 -10.52 -20.28
C LEU A 439 -19.09 -11.86 -20.96
N VAL A 440 -19.78 -12.16 -22.07
CA VAL A 440 -19.50 -13.34 -22.91
C VAL A 440 -18.06 -13.34 -23.43
N LEU A 441 -17.57 -12.22 -23.95
CA LEU A 441 -16.18 -12.09 -24.41
C LEU A 441 -15.17 -12.30 -23.28
N ARG A 442 -15.43 -11.77 -22.09
CA ARG A 442 -14.59 -11.98 -20.91
C ARG A 442 -14.61 -13.43 -20.45
N THR A 443 -15.78 -14.07 -20.44
CA THR A 443 -15.93 -15.51 -20.15
C THR A 443 -15.12 -16.34 -21.13
N ARG A 444 -15.20 -16.05 -22.44
CA ARG A 444 -14.39 -16.72 -23.47
C ARG A 444 -12.90 -16.58 -23.19
N HIS A 445 -12.44 -15.36 -22.90
CA HIS A 445 -11.04 -15.10 -22.59
C HIS A 445 -10.58 -15.88 -21.35
N ALA A 446 -11.36 -15.89 -20.27
CA ALA A 446 -11.05 -16.66 -19.06
C ALA A 446 -10.94 -18.17 -19.31
N LEU A 447 -11.82 -18.73 -20.15
CA LEU A 447 -11.77 -20.14 -20.54
C LEU A 447 -10.51 -20.47 -21.36
N VAL A 448 -10.08 -19.57 -22.26
CA VAL A 448 -8.83 -19.75 -23.00
C VAL A 448 -7.63 -19.74 -22.06
N VAL A 449 -7.58 -18.80 -21.10
CA VAL A 449 -6.52 -18.72 -20.09
C VAL A 449 -6.49 -20.00 -19.24
N ALA A 450 -7.64 -20.50 -18.80
CA ALA A 450 -7.74 -21.75 -18.05
C ALA A 450 -7.25 -22.96 -18.86
N ALA A 451 -7.64 -23.06 -20.14
CA ALA A 451 -7.19 -24.14 -21.03
C ALA A 451 -5.69 -24.12 -21.30
N ASP A 452 -5.07 -22.94 -21.34
CA ASP A 452 -3.61 -22.79 -21.46
C ASP A 452 -2.88 -23.13 -20.15
N ALA A 453 -3.48 -22.86 -18.99
CA ALA A 453 -2.94 -23.28 -17.69
C ALA A 453 -2.98 -24.81 -17.48
N GLU A 454 -4.02 -25.49 -17.97
CA GLU A 454 -4.18 -26.95 -17.83
C GLU A 454 -3.26 -27.75 -18.78
N ALA A 455 -2.87 -27.19 -19.93
CA ALA A 455 -2.05 -27.87 -20.95
C ALA A 455 -0.89 -26.99 -21.48
N PRO A 456 0.13 -26.69 -20.65
CA PRO A 456 1.21 -25.78 -21.05
C PRO A 456 2.20 -26.38 -22.07
N THR A 457 2.30 -27.71 -22.21
CA THR A 457 3.46 -28.36 -22.84
C THR A 457 3.17 -29.47 -23.86
N THR A 458 1.91 -29.78 -24.18
CA THR A 458 1.62 -30.90 -25.08
C THR A 458 1.18 -30.43 -26.46
N ALA A 459 1.88 -30.92 -27.49
CA ALA A 459 1.45 -30.95 -28.90
C ALA A 459 0.28 -31.94 -29.09
N ALA A 460 -0.67 -31.96 -28.15
CA ALA A 460 -1.90 -32.71 -28.28
C ALA A 460 -2.74 -32.03 -29.36
N SER A 461 -3.30 -32.83 -30.26
CA SER A 461 -4.34 -32.37 -31.18
C SER A 461 -5.43 -31.66 -30.36
N PRO A 462 -6.01 -30.56 -30.86
CA PRO A 462 -7.11 -29.89 -30.17
C PRO A 462 -8.19 -30.90 -29.84
N THR A 463 -8.74 -30.82 -28.63
CA THR A 463 -9.86 -31.67 -28.24
C THR A 463 -11.06 -31.39 -29.15
N ALA A 464 -11.98 -32.35 -29.31
CA ALA A 464 -13.21 -32.10 -30.07
C ALA A 464 -13.99 -30.89 -29.51
N THR A 465 -13.99 -30.72 -28.19
CA THR A 465 -14.55 -29.55 -27.49
C THR A 465 -13.86 -28.23 -27.83
N GLU A 466 -12.53 -28.23 -27.93
CA GLU A 466 -11.77 -27.04 -28.31
C GLU A 466 -11.95 -26.70 -29.79
N THR A 467 -12.06 -27.72 -30.65
CA THR A 467 -12.35 -27.52 -32.08
C THR A 467 -13.73 -26.89 -32.26
N GLU A 468 -14.75 -27.42 -31.57
CA GLU A 468 -16.10 -26.86 -31.56
C GLU A 468 -16.12 -25.43 -31.01
N PHE A 469 -15.37 -25.14 -29.95
CA PHE A 469 -15.26 -23.80 -29.37
C PHE A 469 -14.81 -22.74 -30.38
N HIS A 470 -13.85 -23.08 -31.23
CA HIS A 470 -13.34 -22.20 -32.28
C HIS A 470 -14.27 -22.06 -33.50
N THR A 471 -15.32 -22.90 -33.63
CA THR A 471 -16.33 -22.70 -34.69
C THR A 471 -17.17 -21.45 -34.50
N HIS A 472 -17.18 -20.88 -33.29
CA HIS A 472 -17.93 -19.67 -32.94
C HIS A 472 -17.15 -18.37 -33.17
N ASP A 473 -15.89 -18.46 -33.61
CA ASP A 473 -14.97 -17.33 -33.73
C ASP A 473 -15.47 -16.26 -34.71
N ASP A 474 -16.00 -16.65 -35.87
CA ASP A 474 -16.55 -15.72 -36.87
C ASP A 474 -17.78 -14.96 -36.35
N ALA A 475 -18.62 -15.62 -35.55
CA ALA A 475 -19.80 -14.99 -34.96
C ALA A 475 -19.41 -13.89 -33.95
N LEU A 476 -18.31 -14.10 -33.23
CA LEU A 476 -17.74 -13.13 -32.28
C LEU A 476 -17.06 -11.97 -32.99
N LEU A 477 -16.21 -12.24 -33.97
CA LEU A 477 -15.58 -11.20 -34.79
C LEU A 477 -16.62 -10.36 -35.53
N GLY A 478 -17.72 -10.99 -35.97
CA GLY A 478 -18.86 -10.31 -36.57
C GLY A 478 -19.51 -9.26 -35.65
N LEU A 479 -19.32 -9.32 -34.32
CA LEU A 479 -19.82 -8.30 -33.39
C LEU A 479 -19.14 -6.94 -33.59
N LEU A 480 -17.92 -6.89 -34.15
CA LEU A 480 -17.22 -5.63 -34.45
C LEU A 480 -18.08 -4.74 -35.34
N GLU A 481 -18.45 -5.20 -36.53
CA GLU A 481 -19.31 -4.44 -37.45
C GLU A 481 -20.77 -4.49 -37.02
N SER A 482 -21.24 -5.68 -36.63
CA SER A 482 -22.67 -5.91 -36.44
C SER A 482 -23.22 -5.43 -35.10
N VAL A 483 -22.38 -4.93 -34.19
CA VAL A 483 -22.81 -4.35 -32.93
C VAL A 483 -21.96 -3.12 -32.60
N TYR A 484 -20.67 -3.30 -32.32
CA TYR A 484 -19.86 -2.25 -31.69
C TYR A 484 -19.65 -1.02 -32.59
N LEU A 485 -19.14 -1.20 -33.81
CA LEU A 485 -18.95 -0.10 -34.75
C LEU A 485 -20.27 0.45 -35.29
N ARG A 486 -21.33 -0.35 -35.36
CA ARG A 486 -22.66 0.16 -35.70
C ARG A 486 -23.17 1.08 -34.59
N LEU A 487 -23.09 0.68 -33.32
CA LEU A 487 -23.51 1.53 -32.20
C LEU A 487 -22.59 2.74 -32.05
N TRP A 488 -21.30 2.57 -32.31
CA TRP A 488 -20.32 3.66 -32.38
C TRP A 488 -20.65 4.66 -33.49
N ASN A 489 -21.11 4.21 -34.67
CA ASN A 489 -21.39 5.07 -35.81
C ASN A 489 -22.83 5.58 -35.90
N ASN A 490 -23.81 4.85 -35.39
CA ASN A 490 -25.21 5.31 -35.32
C ASN A 490 -25.38 6.38 -34.24
N THR A 491 -24.48 6.43 -33.25
CA THR A 491 -24.30 7.61 -32.40
C THR A 491 -23.57 8.76 -33.12
N LEU A 492 -23.14 8.58 -34.38
CA LEU A 492 -22.42 9.59 -35.20
C LEU A 492 -23.17 10.03 -36.48
N LYS A 493 -24.17 9.27 -36.98
CA LYS A 493 -24.80 9.50 -38.30
C LYS A 493 -26.31 9.28 -38.27
N ASP A 494 -27.00 10.19 -38.97
CA ASP A 494 -28.43 10.22 -39.34
C ASP A 494 -29.39 10.70 -38.25
N THR A 495 -30.32 11.64 -38.45
CA THR A 495 -30.87 12.34 -39.63
C THR A 495 -31.50 13.65 -39.14
N ALA A 496 -31.84 14.59 -40.03
CA ALA A 496 -32.33 15.96 -39.74
C ALA A 496 -33.66 16.10 -38.94
N ALA A 497 -34.06 15.09 -38.16
CA ALA A 497 -35.18 15.15 -37.24
C ALA A 497 -34.70 14.70 -35.85
N GLU A 498 -34.41 15.70 -35.01
CA GLU A 498 -33.95 15.60 -33.62
C GLU A 498 -32.59 14.90 -33.41
N PRO A 499 -31.53 15.63 -33.00
CA PRO A 499 -30.28 15.01 -32.63
C PRO A 499 -30.51 14.18 -31.36
N THR A 500 -30.70 12.87 -31.49
CA THR A 500 -30.50 11.95 -30.36
C THR A 500 -29.03 12.04 -29.98
N SER A 501 -28.72 12.87 -28.98
CA SER A 501 -27.42 12.95 -28.34
C SER A 501 -26.84 11.56 -28.11
N GLN A 502 -25.54 11.37 -28.34
CA GLN A 502 -24.83 10.14 -27.99
C GLN A 502 -25.22 9.72 -26.57
N ASP A 503 -25.80 8.53 -26.38
CA ASP A 503 -26.00 8.03 -25.02
C ASP A 503 -24.64 7.65 -24.44
N PRO A 504 -24.13 8.39 -23.45
CA PRO A 504 -22.77 8.19 -22.93
C PRO A 504 -22.62 6.83 -22.23
N VAL A 505 -23.71 6.26 -21.70
CA VAL A 505 -23.69 4.98 -20.98
C VAL A 505 -23.56 3.83 -21.98
N VAL A 506 -24.26 3.90 -23.11
CA VAL A 506 -24.12 2.92 -24.21
C VAL A 506 -22.71 2.99 -24.80
N LEU A 507 -22.18 4.20 -25.05
CA LEU A 507 -20.84 4.38 -25.60
C LEU A 507 -19.75 3.81 -24.69
N THR A 508 -19.89 3.99 -23.37
CA THR A 508 -18.99 3.40 -22.38
C THR A 508 -18.95 1.88 -22.48
N GLU A 509 -20.11 1.21 -22.60
CA GLU A 509 -20.16 -0.24 -22.81
C GLU A 509 -19.63 -0.68 -24.18
N VAL A 510 -19.80 0.13 -25.24
CA VAL A 510 -19.20 -0.15 -26.55
C VAL A 510 -17.67 -0.14 -26.46
N ILE A 511 -17.08 0.86 -25.76
CA ILE A 511 -15.63 0.94 -25.56
C ILE A 511 -15.10 -0.29 -24.82
N ARG A 512 -15.78 -0.70 -23.75
CA ARG A 512 -15.47 -1.93 -23.00
C ARG A 512 -15.53 -3.17 -23.89
N GLY A 513 -16.50 -3.21 -24.79
CA GLY A 513 -16.66 -4.29 -25.77
C GLY A 513 -15.55 -4.33 -26.80
N LEU A 514 -15.13 -3.19 -27.34
CA LEU A 514 -13.98 -3.11 -28.25
C LEU A 514 -12.68 -3.60 -27.58
N ALA A 515 -12.46 -3.23 -26.32
CA ALA A 515 -11.32 -3.71 -25.52
C ALA A 515 -11.39 -5.23 -25.29
N ALA A 516 -12.58 -5.76 -24.95
CA ALA A 516 -12.78 -7.19 -24.75
C ALA A 516 -12.64 -8.00 -26.05
N LEU A 517 -13.02 -7.41 -27.18
CA LEU A 517 -12.97 -8.07 -28.49
C LEU A 517 -11.53 -8.16 -29.03
N ILE A 518 -10.75 -7.08 -28.95
CA ILE A 518 -9.36 -7.10 -29.41
C ILE A 518 -8.48 -8.04 -28.57
N ALA A 519 -8.83 -8.26 -27.31
CA ALA A 519 -8.12 -9.17 -26.41
C ALA A 519 -8.41 -10.66 -26.66
N GLN A 520 -9.30 -11.01 -27.61
CA GLN A 520 -9.62 -12.39 -27.93
C GLN A 520 -8.47 -13.13 -28.62
N ARG A 521 -8.35 -14.43 -28.34
CA ARG A 521 -7.30 -15.31 -28.87
C ARG A 521 -7.88 -16.43 -29.73
N GLY A 522 -7.17 -16.75 -30.82
CA GLY A 522 -7.50 -17.84 -31.74
C GLY A 522 -7.00 -19.22 -31.26
N PRO A 523 -7.07 -20.24 -32.13
CA PRO A 523 -6.57 -21.58 -31.84
C PRO A 523 -5.05 -21.62 -31.71
N ARG A 524 -4.52 -22.62 -31.00
CA ARG A 524 -3.06 -22.86 -30.93
C ARG A 524 -2.51 -23.20 -32.32
N PRO A 525 -1.33 -22.67 -32.70
CA PRO A 525 -0.73 -22.97 -34.00
C PRO A 525 -0.40 -24.48 -34.11
N SER A 526 -0.81 -25.12 -35.19
CA SER A 526 -0.69 -26.57 -35.39
C SER A 526 0.71 -27.05 -35.86
N SER A 527 1.64 -26.15 -36.19
CA SER A 527 3.05 -26.47 -36.49
C SER A 527 3.91 -25.21 -36.39
N PRO A 528 5.10 -25.24 -35.74
CA PRO A 528 6.07 -24.16 -35.88
C PRO A 528 6.62 -24.18 -37.31
N SER A 529 6.22 -23.22 -38.13
CA SER A 529 6.74 -23.07 -39.50
C SER A 529 8.27 -22.99 -39.47
N SER A 530 8.90 -23.91 -40.18
CA SER A 530 10.33 -24.12 -40.30
C SER A 530 11.02 -23.02 -41.11
N SER A 531 11.24 -21.83 -40.55
CA SER A 531 12.16 -20.83 -41.14
C SER A 531 12.47 -19.66 -40.20
N SER A 532 13.20 -19.91 -39.10
CA SER A 532 14.20 -18.99 -38.52
C SER A 532 14.60 -19.47 -37.13
N THR A 533 15.89 -19.78 -36.98
CA THR A 533 16.73 -19.91 -35.77
C THR A 533 16.07 -20.24 -34.41
N PRO A 534 16.45 -21.35 -33.74
CA PRO A 534 15.89 -21.76 -32.46
C PRO A 534 16.45 -20.90 -31.31
N SER A 535 15.75 -19.84 -30.91
CA SER A 535 15.91 -19.27 -29.57
C SER A 535 14.99 -19.99 -28.58
N SER A 536 15.58 -20.40 -27.47
CA SER A 536 15.03 -21.17 -26.36
C SER A 536 13.63 -20.75 -25.89
N SER A 537 12.76 -21.75 -25.68
CA SER A 537 11.53 -21.70 -24.86
C SER A 537 10.51 -20.60 -25.19
N ALA A 538 10.07 -20.52 -26.45
CA ALA A 538 8.86 -19.79 -26.79
C ALA A 538 7.63 -20.67 -26.52
N THR A 539 6.92 -20.45 -25.41
CA THR A 539 5.51 -20.80 -25.33
C THR A 539 4.81 -19.98 -26.40
N ALA A 540 4.62 -20.56 -27.60
CA ALA A 540 3.99 -19.89 -28.72
C ALA A 540 2.59 -19.44 -28.31
N SER A 541 2.46 -18.18 -27.92
CA SER A 541 1.20 -17.65 -27.43
C SER A 541 0.17 -17.68 -28.57
N ARG A 542 -1.09 -18.01 -28.25
CA ARG A 542 -2.18 -18.02 -29.24
C ARG A 542 -2.22 -16.69 -30.02
N PRO A 543 -2.41 -16.74 -31.35
CA PRO A 543 -2.54 -15.52 -32.15
C PRO A 543 -3.76 -14.71 -31.70
N LEU A 544 -3.75 -13.40 -31.98
CA LEU A 544 -4.95 -12.60 -31.83
C LEU A 544 -6.05 -13.13 -32.74
N LEU A 545 -7.27 -13.13 -32.23
CA LEU A 545 -8.42 -13.50 -33.05
C LEU A 545 -8.75 -12.40 -34.07
N CYS A 546 -8.59 -11.14 -33.67
CA CYS A 546 -8.73 -10.01 -34.59
C CYS A 546 -7.59 -9.99 -35.62
N THR A 547 -7.92 -9.68 -36.87
CA THR A 547 -6.93 -9.40 -37.91
C THR A 547 -6.26 -8.04 -37.68
N HIS A 548 -5.10 -7.82 -38.30
CA HIS A 548 -4.42 -6.52 -38.28
C HIS A 548 -5.35 -5.36 -38.68
N THR A 549 -6.12 -5.52 -39.76
CA THR A 549 -7.09 -4.52 -40.23
C THR A 549 -8.22 -4.26 -39.23
N GLN A 550 -8.66 -5.26 -38.47
CA GLN A 550 -9.66 -5.09 -37.41
C GLN A 550 -9.06 -4.34 -36.21
N CYS A 551 -7.84 -4.68 -35.81
CA CYS A 551 -7.12 -3.97 -34.77
C CYS A 551 -6.96 -2.48 -35.11
N GLU A 552 -6.49 -2.16 -36.33
CA GLU A 552 -6.36 -0.78 -36.80
C GLU A 552 -7.68 -0.01 -36.70
N ARG A 553 -8.80 -0.60 -37.14
CA ARG A 553 -10.12 0.05 -37.06
C ARG A 553 -10.57 0.32 -35.62
N ILE A 554 -10.21 -0.54 -34.67
CA ILE A 554 -10.45 -0.30 -33.23
C ILE A 554 -9.63 0.89 -32.74
N PHE A 555 -8.35 0.98 -33.12
CA PHE A 555 -7.50 2.13 -32.78
C PHE A 555 -7.98 3.43 -33.45
N GLU A 556 -8.43 3.38 -34.70
CA GLU A 556 -9.00 4.52 -35.42
C GLU A 556 -10.27 5.05 -34.75
N ALA A 557 -11.10 4.17 -34.18
CA ALA A 557 -12.28 4.55 -33.42
C ALA A 557 -11.91 5.15 -32.05
N LEU A 558 -11.02 4.52 -31.29
CA LEU A 558 -10.73 4.91 -29.91
C LEU A 558 -9.78 6.12 -29.78
N ALA A 559 -8.75 6.22 -30.63
CA ALA A 559 -7.69 7.23 -30.50
C ALA A 559 -8.21 8.69 -30.48
N PRO A 560 -9.16 9.11 -31.33
CA PRO A 560 -9.68 10.48 -31.30
C PRO A 560 -10.25 10.90 -29.93
N ARG A 561 -10.80 9.97 -29.15
CA ARG A 561 -11.36 10.25 -27.81
C ARG A 561 -10.33 10.68 -26.77
N ILE A 562 -9.06 10.31 -26.98
CA ILE A 562 -7.98 10.70 -26.08
C ILE A 562 -7.10 11.82 -26.65
N LEU A 563 -7.06 11.98 -27.98
CA LEU A 563 -6.16 12.91 -28.68
C LEU A 563 -6.80 14.27 -28.99
N VAL A 564 -8.12 14.34 -29.14
CA VAL A 564 -8.84 15.58 -29.48
C VAL A 564 -9.31 16.27 -28.20
N PRO A 565 -8.92 17.52 -27.93
CA PRO A 565 -9.42 18.24 -26.77
C PRO A 565 -10.90 18.63 -26.90
N TYR A 566 -11.59 18.69 -25.75
CA TYR A 566 -13.02 19.02 -25.66
C TYR A 566 -13.38 20.32 -26.40
N SER A 567 -12.56 21.38 -26.28
CA SER A 567 -12.80 22.66 -26.93
C SER A 567 -12.75 22.59 -28.46
N SER A 568 -11.96 21.67 -29.02
CA SER A 568 -11.94 21.42 -30.47
C SER A 568 -13.03 20.47 -30.91
N ALA A 569 -13.41 19.51 -30.07
CA ALA A 569 -14.52 18.59 -30.33
C ALA A 569 -15.87 19.33 -30.39
N SER A 570 -16.03 20.43 -29.63
CA SER A 570 -17.23 21.28 -29.72
C SER A 570 -17.22 22.26 -30.91
N GLN A 571 -16.06 22.54 -31.52
CA GLN A 571 -15.93 23.48 -32.64
C GLN A 571 -15.92 22.78 -34.01
N SER A 572 -15.33 21.59 -34.12
CA SER A 572 -15.60 20.74 -35.27
C SER A 572 -17.03 20.25 -35.11
N GLY A 573 -17.93 20.54 -36.03
CA GLY A 573 -19.32 20.03 -36.02
C GLY A 573 -19.40 18.51 -36.21
N ALA A 574 -18.67 17.76 -35.38
CA ALA A 574 -18.45 16.34 -35.40
C ALA A 574 -18.72 15.80 -33.98
N ALA A 575 -19.54 14.74 -33.92
CA ALA A 575 -19.76 13.80 -32.83
C ALA A 575 -20.22 14.31 -31.44
N ASP A 576 -19.71 15.45 -30.94
CA ASP A 576 -19.65 15.73 -29.50
C ASP A 576 -20.48 16.93 -29.04
N GLU A 577 -21.26 17.57 -29.93
CA GLU A 577 -22.10 18.74 -29.59
C GLU A 577 -23.10 18.49 -28.43
N GLY A 578 -23.38 17.22 -28.07
CA GLY A 578 -24.34 16.86 -27.04
C GLY A 578 -23.77 16.38 -25.70
N LEU A 579 -22.46 16.17 -25.56
CA LEU A 579 -21.87 15.62 -24.32
C LEU A 579 -21.53 16.73 -23.32
N SER A 580 -21.89 16.54 -22.05
CA SER A 580 -21.36 17.37 -20.97
C SER A 580 -19.85 17.17 -20.81
N GLN A 581 -19.16 18.17 -20.25
CA GLN A 581 -17.73 18.08 -19.95
C GLN A 581 -17.39 16.85 -19.08
N THR A 582 -18.26 16.51 -18.12
CA THR A 582 -18.11 15.32 -17.27
C THR A 582 -18.21 14.03 -18.07
N GLU A 583 -19.20 13.91 -18.95
CA GLU A 583 -19.38 12.71 -19.79
C GLU A 583 -18.20 12.54 -20.75
N PHE A 584 -17.76 13.62 -21.39
CA PHE A 584 -16.57 13.60 -22.24
C PHE A 584 -15.34 13.06 -21.52
N LEU A 585 -15.08 13.51 -20.28
CA LEU A 585 -13.96 13.03 -19.48
C LEU A 585 -14.10 11.56 -19.07
N THR A 586 -15.31 11.10 -18.73
CA THR A 586 -15.56 9.68 -18.41
C THR A 586 -15.32 8.76 -19.61
N ILE A 587 -15.79 9.17 -20.79
CA ILE A 587 -15.60 8.43 -22.05
C ILE A 587 -14.11 8.40 -22.42
N ALA A 588 -13.41 9.52 -22.29
CA ALA A 588 -11.98 9.58 -22.55
C ALA A 588 -11.18 8.66 -21.61
N HIS A 589 -11.58 8.58 -20.33
CA HIS A 589 -10.96 7.66 -19.37
C HIS A 589 -11.21 6.19 -19.74
N GLU A 590 -12.44 5.82 -20.11
CA GLU A 590 -12.75 4.46 -20.54
C GLU A 590 -11.99 4.11 -21.83
N ALA A 591 -11.90 5.04 -22.79
CA ALA A 591 -11.12 4.88 -24.03
C ALA A 591 -9.62 4.71 -23.75
N MET A 592 -9.09 5.42 -22.76
CA MET A 592 -7.70 5.27 -22.31
C MET A 592 -7.44 3.85 -21.77
N THR A 593 -8.33 3.33 -20.91
CA THR A 593 -8.24 1.96 -20.36
C THR A 593 -8.38 0.90 -21.46
N ALA A 594 -9.30 1.13 -22.42
CA ALA A 594 -9.46 0.27 -23.58
C ALA A 594 -8.22 0.24 -24.48
N LEU A 595 -7.61 1.41 -24.75
CA LEU A 595 -6.38 1.52 -25.52
C LEU A 595 -5.20 0.88 -24.79
N GLN A 596 -5.11 0.98 -23.47
CA GLN A 596 -4.10 0.27 -22.68
C GLN A 596 -4.21 -1.25 -22.83
N THR A 597 -5.44 -1.78 -22.79
CA THR A 597 -5.69 -3.21 -23.04
C THR A 597 -5.32 -3.58 -24.48
N ALA A 598 -5.70 -2.73 -25.44
CA ALA A 598 -5.43 -2.92 -26.85
C ALA A 598 -3.92 -2.90 -27.18
N THR A 599 -3.14 -1.97 -26.61
CA THR A 599 -1.69 -1.88 -26.86
C THR A 599 -0.91 -3.03 -26.22
N ALA A 600 -1.37 -3.53 -25.08
CA ALA A 600 -0.76 -4.71 -24.44
C ALA A 600 -0.82 -5.95 -25.36
N VAL A 601 -1.94 -6.13 -26.07
CA VAL A 601 -2.13 -7.25 -26.98
C VAL A 601 -1.62 -6.98 -28.40
N TYR A 602 -1.71 -5.74 -28.88
CA TYR A 602 -1.31 -5.27 -30.21
C TYR A 602 -0.37 -4.05 -30.12
N PRO A 603 0.97 -4.27 -30.01
CA PRO A 603 1.94 -3.19 -29.75
C PRO A 603 2.08 -2.17 -30.88
N GLU A 604 1.86 -2.58 -32.14
CA GLU A 604 1.92 -1.69 -33.32
C GLU A 604 0.91 -0.54 -33.20
N GLY A 605 -0.23 -0.78 -32.53
CA GLY A 605 -1.21 0.26 -32.25
C GLY A 605 -0.69 1.38 -31.34
N PHE A 606 0.32 1.12 -30.49
CA PHE A 606 0.94 2.19 -29.70
C PHE A 606 1.76 3.14 -30.59
N THR A 607 2.47 2.62 -31.59
CA THR A 607 3.19 3.44 -32.58
C THR A 607 2.22 4.39 -33.29
N PHE A 608 1.07 3.89 -33.71
CA PHE A 608 0.00 4.70 -34.29
C PHE A 608 -0.47 5.85 -33.37
N LEU A 609 -0.63 5.58 -32.07
CA LEU A 609 -0.99 6.62 -31.09
C LEU A 609 0.12 7.68 -30.95
N VAL A 610 1.38 7.26 -30.87
CA VAL A 610 2.54 8.16 -30.76
C VAL A 610 2.66 9.02 -32.02
N GLU A 611 2.55 8.44 -33.21
CA GLU A 611 2.62 9.16 -34.49
C GLU A 611 1.53 10.22 -34.63
N ARG A 612 0.28 9.90 -34.26
CA ARG A 612 -0.79 10.92 -34.26
C ARG A 612 -0.56 12.02 -33.23
N THR A 613 -0.04 11.67 -32.06
CA THR A 613 0.30 12.65 -31.01
C THR A 613 1.43 13.58 -31.45
N VAL A 614 2.47 13.06 -32.10
CA VAL A 614 3.57 13.89 -32.61
C VAL A 614 3.15 14.72 -33.82
N SER A 615 2.29 14.17 -34.69
CA SER A 615 1.75 14.88 -35.85
C SER A 615 0.88 16.07 -35.44
N SER A 616 0.14 15.97 -34.32
CA SER A 616 -0.63 17.10 -33.79
C SER A 616 0.24 18.21 -33.20
N ILE A 617 1.47 17.88 -32.77
CA ILE A 617 2.44 18.84 -32.23
C ILE A 617 3.19 19.56 -33.36
N ALA A 618 3.76 18.82 -34.31
CA ALA A 618 4.77 19.35 -35.23
C ALA A 618 4.29 19.60 -36.67
N GLY A 619 3.06 19.19 -37.02
CA GLY A 619 2.64 19.11 -38.41
C GLY A 619 3.41 18.02 -39.18
N SER A 620 2.93 17.67 -40.39
CA SER A 620 3.62 16.70 -41.25
C SER A 620 5.07 17.14 -41.53
N PRO A 621 6.07 16.23 -41.50
CA PRO A 621 7.47 16.58 -41.72
C PRO A 621 7.80 17.13 -43.12
N SER A 622 6.85 17.09 -44.06
CA SER A 622 7.04 17.49 -45.46
C SER A 622 6.37 18.85 -45.77
N GLY A 623 6.98 19.95 -45.30
CA GLY A 623 6.69 21.27 -45.86
C GLY A 623 7.12 22.48 -45.01
N PRO A 624 7.36 23.66 -45.63
CA PRO A 624 7.67 24.91 -44.93
C PRO A 624 6.52 25.44 -44.03
N ILE A 625 5.37 24.76 -44.02
CA ILE A 625 4.20 25.05 -43.18
C ILE A 625 4.42 24.59 -41.71
N ALA A 626 5.38 23.69 -41.45
CA ALA A 626 5.65 23.16 -40.11
C ALA A 626 6.02 24.25 -39.08
N SER A 627 6.76 25.28 -39.49
CA SER A 627 7.12 26.41 -38.60
C SER A 627 5.89 27.20 -38.15
N TYR A 628 4.91 27.42 -39.03
CA TYR A 628 3.67 28.12 -38.68
C TYR A 628 2.82 27.34 -37.68
N SER A 629 2.73 26.01 -37.80
CA SER A 629 1.97 25.16 -36.86
C SER A 629 2.59 25.16 -35.45
N LEU A 630 3.92 25.10 -35.37
CA LEU A 630 4.65 25.16 -34.10
C LEU A 630 4.45 26.50 -33.38
N ILE A 631 4.45 27.61 -34.14
CA ILE A 631 4.15 28.95 -33.61
C ILE A 631 2.68 29.05 -33.16
N ALA A 632 1.72 28.47 -33.90
CA ALA A 632 0.32 28.48 -33.50
C ALA A 632 0.08 27.77 -32.16
N LEU A 633 0.70 26.60 -31.97
CA LEU A 633 0.66 25.84 -30.70
C LEU A 633 1.17 26.65 -29.51
N SER A 634 2.13 27.55 -29.74
CA SER A 634 2.71 28.42 -28.71
C SER A 634 1.80 29.59 -28.30
N SER A 635 0.76 29.90 -29.06
CA SER A 635 -0.07 31.11 -28.87
C SER A 635 -1.34 30.92 -28.03
N SER A 636 -1.83 29.68 -27.87
CA SER A 636 -3.09 29.37 -27.18
C SER A 636 -2.86 28.57 -25.89
N ALA A 637 -3.24 29.14 -24.75
CA ALA A 637 -3.16 28.48 -23.44
C ALA A 637 -4.02 27.19 -23.38
N GLU A 638 -5.17 27.17 -24.06
CA GLU A 638 -6.03 26.00 -24.14
C GLU A 638 -5.37 24.85 -24.92
N SER A 639 -4.73 25.15 -26.04
CA SER A 639 -4.01 24.16 -26.85
C SER A 639 -2.84 23.55 -26.09
N LEU A 640 -2.10 24.35 -25.29
CA LEU A 640 -1.02 23.87 -24.44
C LEU A 640 -1.51 22.98 -23.29
N SER A 641 -2.62 23.34 -22.64
CA SER A 641 -3.22 22.52 -21.59
C SER A 641 -3.67 21.16 -22.13
N SER A 642 -4.24 21.17 -23.33
CA SER A 642 -4.72 20.00 -24.06
C SER A 642 -3.58 19.09 -24.50
N LEU A 643 -2.46 19.67 -24.94
CA LEU A 643 -1.25 18.94 -25.26
C LEU A 643 -0.69 18.22 -24.03
N ARG A 644 -0.61 18.91 -22.87
CA ARG A 644 -0.13 18.30 -21.62
C ARG A 644 -0.99 17.11 -21.19
N ASP A 645 -2.31 17.24 -21.27
CA ASP A 645 -3.25 16.15 -20.95
C ASP A 645 -3.09 14.98 -21.93
N THR A 646 -3.01 15.26 -23.24
CA THR A 646 -2.80 14.23 -24.27
C THR A 646 -1.51 13.45 -24.05
N LEU A 647 -0.38 14.15 -23.81
CA LEU A 647 0.91 13.52 -23.53
C LEU A 647 0.87 12.68 -22.26
N SER A 648 0.17 13.16 -21.22
CA SER A 648 -0.02 12.42 -19.97
C SER A 648 -0.78 11.11 -20.20
N ARG A 649 -1.89 11.17 -20.96
CA ARG A 649 -2.70 9.99 -21.32
C ARG A 649 -1.91 8.98 -22.15
N VAL A 650 -1.18 9.42 -23.17
CA VAL A 650 -0.36 8.54 -24.03
C VAL A 650 0.77 7.89 -23.24
N ALA A 651 1.45 8.66 -22.37
CA ALA A 651 2.46 8.12 -21.46
C ALA A 651 1.85 7.06 -20.52
N TYR A 652 0.66 7.30 -19.98
CA TYR A 652 -0.03 6.34 -19.13
C TYR A 652 -0.38 5.04 -19.87
N ILE A 653 -0.96 5.13 -21.08
CA ILE A 653 -1.35 3.97 -21.90
C ILE A 653 -0.16 3.06 -22.19
N GLY A 654 0.99 3.62 -22.55
CA GLY A 654 2.17 2.85 -22.93
C GLY A 654 2.99 2.34 -21.75
N CYS A 655 3.08 3.13 -20.67
CA CYS A 655 4.11 2.96 -19.65
C CYS A 655 3.59 2.59 -18.25
N SER A 656 2.28 2.59 -17.97
CA SER A 656 1.79 2.39 -16.59
C SER A 656 1.65 0.92 -16.13
N THR A 657 1.83 -0.04 -17.04
CA THR A 657 1.65 -1.48 -16.76
C THR A 657 2.72 -2.33 -17.43
N ILE A 658 3.24 -3.32 -16.70
CA ILE A 658 4.09 -4.40 -17.23
C ILE A 658 3.30 -5.71 -17.13
N PRO A 659 3.00 -6.40 -18.24
CA PRO A 659 2.28 -7.67 -18.22
C PRO A 659 2.93 -8.74 -17.31
N SER A 660 2.12 -9.65 -16.77
CA SER A 660 2.57 -10.77 -15.92
C SER A 660 3.30 -11.85 -16.73
N ALA A 661 4.23 -12.63 -16.16
CA ALA A 661 4.88 -13.74 -16.88
C ALA A 661 3.93 -14.86 -17.30
N ALA A 662 2.76 -14.99 -16.66
CA ALA A 662 1.69 -15.87 -17.13
C ALA A 662 1.27 -15.56 -18.57
N GLU A 663 1.53 -14.34 -19.03
CA GLU A 663 1.26 -13.87 -20.39
C GLU A 663 2.47 -14.00 -21.35
N GLY A 664 3.61 -14.51 -20.88
CA GLY A 664 4.82 -14.75 -21.68
C GLY A 664 5.90 -13.68 -21.50
N LEU A 665 7.16 -14.13 -21.39
CA LEU A 665 8.35 -13.31 -21.12
C LEU A 665 8.62 -12.26 -22.22
N GLU A 666 8.21 -12.51 -23.46
CA GLU A 666 8.30 -11.53 -24.57
C GLU A 666 7.42 -10.30 -24.34
N ARG A 667 6.34 -10.41 -23.55
CA ARG A 667 5.41 -9.30 -23.32
C ARG A 667 5.90 -8.30 -22.28
N SER A 668 6.78 -8.69 -21.36
CA SER A 668 7.36 -7.75 -20.39
C SER A 668 8.26 -6.71 -21.06
N GLY A 669 8.97 -7.09 -22.14
CA GLY A 669 9.79 -6.18 -22.94
C GLY A 669 9.00 -5.10 -23.67
N LYS A 670 7.67 -5.25 -23.82
CA LYS A 670 6.80 -4.29 -24.53
C LYS A 670 6.69 -2.95 -23.81
N ALA A 671 6.69 -2.93 -22.48
CA ALA A 671 6.61 -1.68 -21.72
C ALA A 671 7.86 -0.81 -21.96
N LEU A 672 9.04 -1.43 -22.02
CA LEU A 672 10.27 -0.75 -22.40
C LEU A 672 10.22 -0.29 -23.86
N PHE A 673 9.71 -1.12 -24.78
CA PHE A 673 9.51 -0.73 -26.18
C PHE A 673 8.58 0.49 -26.31
N HIS A 674 7.45 0.54 -25.59
CA HIS A 674 6.55 1.70 -25.57
C HIS A 674 7.25 2.95 -25.01
N PHE A 675 7.99 2.80 -23.91
CA PHE A 675 8.78 3.90 -23.34
C PHE A 675 9.80 4.44 -24.34
N LEU A 676 10.56 3.56 -25.01
CA LEU A 676 11.53 3.95 -26.05
C LEU A 676 10.85 4.65 -27.22
N THR A 677 9.77 4.07 -27.74
CA THR A 677 9.01 4.62 -28.88
C THR A 677 8.50 6.03 -28.56
N LEU A 678 7.91 6.22 -27.38
CA LEU A 678 7.39 7.52 -26.95
C LEU A 678 8.52 8.52 -26.69
N THR A 679 9.52 8.15 -25.88
CA THR A 679 10.59 9.08 -25.47
C THR A 679 11.48 9.49 -26.63
N GLN A 680 11.77 8.59 -27.57
CA GLN A 680 12.51 8.94 -28.78
C GLN A 680 11.72 9.94 -29.65
N ALA A 681 10.43 9.69 -29.86
CA ALA A 681 9.57 10.57 -30.65
C ALA A 681 9.38 11.96 -30.00
N LEU A 682 9.23 11.99 -28.66
CA LEU A 682 9.14 13.24 -27.91
C LEU A 682 10.48 13.98 -27.86
N PHE A 683 11.60 13.29 -27.73
CA PHE A 683 12.93 13.89 -27.76
C PHE A 683 13.20 14.57 -29.12
N THR A 684 12.97 13.88 -30.24
CA THR A 684 13.07 14.50 -31.58
C THR A 684 12.11 15.68 -31.76
N THR A 685 10.94 15.64 -31.12
CA THR A 685 10.00 16.76 -31.14
C THR A 685 10.50 17.93 -30.30
N LEU A 686 11.12 17.66 -29.15
CA LEU A 686 11.73 18.66 -28.29
C LEU A 686 12.90 19.37 -28.99
N GLU A 687 13.78 18.62 -29.68
CA GLU A 687 14.87 19.19 -30.46
C GLU A 687 14.35 20.14 -31.56
N ARG A 688 13.32 19.70 -32.31
CA ARG A 688 12.67 20.55 -33.32
C ARG A 688 12.07 21.82 -32.73
N LEU A 689 11.44 21.74 -31.56
CA LEU A 689 10.89 22.91 -30.86
C LEU A 689 11.97 23.89 -30.44
N LEU A 690 13.09 23.39 -29.90
CA LEU A 690 14.23 24.22 -29.49
C LEU A 690 14.94 24.85 -30.69
N ASP A 691 15.16 24.10 -31.78
CA ASP A 691 15.75 24.61 -33.02
C ASP A 691 14.86 25.67 -33.68
N ALA A 692 13.53 25.49 -33.64
CA ALA A 692 12.56 26.47 -34.11
C ALA A 692 12.37 27.67 -33.16
N LYS A 693 13.06 27.69 -32.01
CA LYS A 693 12.90 28.70 -30.93
C LYS A 693 11.44 28.91 -30.52
N ALA A 694 10.68 27.80 -30.42
CA ALA A 694 9.30 27.80 -29.95
C ALA A 694 9.19 28.24 -28.47
N SER A 695 7.98 28.52 -27.98
CA SER A 695 7.81 28.93 -26.59
C SER A 695 8.23 27.83 -25.62
N PHE A 696 8.85 28.23 -24.51
CA PHE A 696 9.22 27.30 -23.44
C PHE A 696 8.00 26.60 -22.82
N GLN A 697 6.79 27.15 -22.93
CA GLN A 697 5.57 26.47 -22.49
C GLN A 697 5.28 25.18 -23.28
N ALA A 698 5.50 25.21 -24.61
CA ALA A 698 5.37 24.04 -25.47
C ALA A 698 6.50 23.03 -25.19
N THR A 699 7.73 23.52 -25.05
CA THR A 699 8.91 22.74 -24.67
C THR A 699 8.71 22.04 -23.32
N ASN A 700 8.16 22.73 -22.31
CA ASN A 700 7.82 22.19 -20.99
C ASN A 700 6.72 21.12 -21.08
N ALA A 701 5.73 21.30 -21.95
CA ALA A 701 4.70 20.29 -22.16
C ALA A 701 5.30 18.98 -22.70
N VAL A 702 6.20 19.05 -23.69
CA VAL A 702 6.88 17.88 -24.25
C VAL A 702 7.83 17.24 -23.24
N LEU A 703 8.61 18.04 -22.50
CA LEU A 703 9.46 17.54 -21.41
C LEU A 703 8.64 16.86 -20.30
N SER A 704 7.45 17.39 -20.00
CA SER A 704 6.50 16.75 -19.08
C SER A 704 6.03 15.39 -19.58
N GLY A 705 5.85 15.22 -20.90
CA GLY A 705 5.56 13.92 -21.50
C GLY A 705 6.69 12.91 -21.30
N VAL A 706 7.94 13.32 -21.54
CA VAL A 706 9.13 12.47 -21.32
C VAL A 706 9.24 12.06 -19.85
N TYR A 707 9.14 13.03 -18.94
CA TYR A 707 9.22 12.75 -17.51
C TYR A 707 8.03 11.90 -17.02
N GLY A 708 6.83 12.19 -17.51
CA GLY A 708 5.62 11.41 -17.22
C GLY A 708 5.73 9.95 -17.67
N ALA A 709 6.36 9.68 -18.82
CA ALA A 709 6.63 8.32 -19.27
C ALA A 709 7.56 7.56 -18.30
N ALA A 710 8.63 8.22 -17.82
CA ALA A 710 9.55 7.64 -16.85
C ALA A 710 8.87 7.38 -15.50
N LEU A 711 8.05 8.32 -15.00
CA LEU A 711 7.28 8.16 -13.76
C LEU A 711 6.33 6.96 -13.83
N ASN A 712 5.57 6.84 -14.91
CA ASN A 712 4.63 5.74 -15.12
C ASN A 712 5.36 4.38 -15.18
N LEU A 713 6.46 4.29 -15.94
CA LEU A 713 7.19 3.04 -16.09
C LEU A 713 7.87 2.60 -14.78
N ARG A 714 8.47 3.55 -14.05
CA ARG A 714 9.06 3.28 -12.73
C ARG A 714 8.03 2.78 -11.73
N ASP A 715 6.83 3.37 -11.73
CA ASP A 715 5.71 2.91 -10.89
C ASP A 715 5.26 1.50 -11.29
N ALA A 716 5.21 1.20 -12.59
CA ALA A 716 4.88 -0.14 -13.09
C ALA A 716 5.88 -1.21 -12.64
N PHE A 717 7.19 -0.92 -12.65
CA PHE A 717 8.21 -1.81 -12.06
C PHE A 717 8.02 -1.97 -10.56
N SER A 718 7.75 -0.87 -9.84
CA SER A 718 7.54 -0.89 -8.39
C SER A 718 6.36 -1.77 -7.98
N LYS A 719 5.24 -1.73 -8.73
CA LYS A 719 4.08 -2.61 -8.55
C LYS A 719 4.41 -4.09 -8.76
N ARG A 720 5.48 -4.41 -9.50
CA ARG A 720 5.98 -5.78 -9.73
C ARG A 720 7.08 -6.18 -8.75
N GLY A 721 7.34 -5.36 -7.72
CA GLY A 721 8.35 -5.63 -6.69
C GLY A 721 9.79 -5.39 -7.15
N VAL A 722 10.00 -4.79 -8.33
CA VAL A 722 11.31 -4.44 -8.88
C VAL A 722 11.53 -2.94 -8.73
N GLY A 723 12.72 -2.54 -8.29
CA GLY A 723 13.06 -1.14 -8.08
C GLY A 723 14.54 -0.93 -7.82
N PRO A 724 14.94 0.30 -7.46
CA PRO A 724 16.34 0.61 -7.17
C PRO A 724 16.85 -0.19 -5.97
N GLU A 725 18.14 -0.53 -6.01
CA GLU A 725 18.82 -1.23 -4.92
C GLU A 725 18.73 -0.39 -3.64
N LYS A 726 17.98 -0.87 -2.64
CA LYS A 726 17.95 -0.24 -1.33
C LYS A 726 19.27 -0.56 -0.62
N ALA A 727 19.85 0.41 0.07
CA ALA A 727 21.04 0.21 0.90
C ALA A 727 20.85 -1.03 1.78
N LYS A 728 21.81 -1.98 1.71
CA LYS A 728 21.84 -3.27 2.43
C LYS A 728 21.27 -3.11 3.85
N GLN A 729 19.99 -3.39 4.03
CA GLN A 729 19.46 -3.75 5.35
C GLN A 729 19.95 -5.17 5.64
N PRO A 730 20.37 -5.48 6.89
CA PRO A 730 20.83 -6.82 7.22
C PRO A 730 19.75 -7.84 6.83
N PRO A 731 20.11 -8.95 6.18
CA PRO A 731 19.16 -9.89 5.62
C PRO A 731 18.29 -10.46 6.74
N ILE A 732 16.99 -10.12 6.72
CA ILE A 732 15.99 -10.91 7.41
C ILE A 732 15.88 -12.20 6.59
N ALA A 733 16.23 -13.33 7.20
CA ALA A 733 16.17 -14.64 6.59
C ALA A 733 14.70 -14.99 6.25
N SER A 734 14.21 -14.58 5.08
CA SER A 734 12.94 -15.07 4.54
C SER A 734 13.19 -16.42 3.89
N SER A 735 12.50 -17.41 4.45
CA SER A 735 12.53 -18.84 4.18
C SER A 735 12.36 -19.24 2.72
N ALA A 736 13.07 -20.33 2.41
CA ALA A 736 13.02 -21.11 1.18
C ALA A 736 11.61 -21.48 0.72
N GLY A 737 11.39 -21.39 -0.59
CA GLY A 737 10.15 -21.85 -1.24
C GLY A 737 9.79 -21.08 -2.51
N GLN A 738 10.77 -20.63 -3.30
CA GLN A 738 10.50 -20.04 -4.61
C GLN A 738 10.82 -21.05 -5.71
N THR A 739 9.77 -21.52 -6.39
CA THR A 739 9.86 -22.37 -7.58
C THR A 739 10.75 -21.70 -8.63
N THR A 740 11.54 -22.51 -9.34
CA THR A 740 12.52 -22.10 -10.36
C THR A 740 12.01 -21.14 -11.45
N GLN A 741 10.70 -21.04 -11.66
CA GLN A 741 10.10 -20.07 -12.59
C GLN A 741 10.09 -18.64 -12.03
N SER A 742 9.82 -18.46 -10.73
CA SER A 742 9.70 -17.12 -10.11
C SER A 742 11.03 -16.36 -10.05
N THR A 743 12.15 -17.08 -9.89
CA THR A 743 13.49 -16.49 -9.91
C THR A 743 13.85 -15.96 -11.30
N THR A 744 13.56 -16.72 -12.36
CA THR A 744 13.87 -16.30 -13.74
C THR A 744 13.08 -15.06 -14.20
N GLU A 745 11.82 -14.92 -13.76
CA GLU A 745 10.99 -13.76 -14.05
C GLU A 745 11.55 -12.50 -13.37
N THR A 746 11.89 -12.62 -12.08
CA THR A 746 12.46 -11.53 -11.29
C THR A 746 13.79 -11.04 -11.88
N GLU A 747 14.67 -11.96 -12.28
CA GLU A 747 15.93 -11.62 -12.96
C GLU A 747 15.71 -10.91 -14.30
N THR A 748 14.72 -11.35 -15.09
CA THR A 748 14.42 -10.74 -16.39
C THR A 748 13.85 -9.34 -16.21
N LEU A 749 12.92 -9.15 -15.26
CA LEU A 749 12.37 -7.84 -14.93
C LEU A 749 13.46 -6.90 -14.38
N GLN A 750 14.40 -7.41 -13.58
CA GLN A 750 15.54 -6.63 -13.11
C GLN A 750 16.44 -6.16 -14.28
N LYS A 751 16.70 -7.02 -15.27
CA LYS A 751 17.45 -6.64 -16.48
C LYS A 751 16.72 -5.56 -17.29
N GLN A 752 15.40 -5.66 -17.40
CA GLN A 752 14.58 -4.64 -18.08
C GLN A 752 14.56 -3.32 -17.31
N PHE A 753 14.48 -3.37 -15.98
CA PHE A 753 14.60 -2.18 -15.13
C PHE A 753 15.96 -1.50 -15.36
N GLN A 754 17.05 -2.27 -15.42
CA GLN A 754 18.37 -1.73 -15.71
C GLN A 754 18.45 -1.09 -17.10
N ALA A 755 17.85 -1.70 -18.11
CA ALA A 755 17.78 -1.12 -19.45
C ALA A 755 17.00 0.21 -19.48
N TYR A 756 15.88 0.28 -18.75
CA TYR A 756 15.12 1.51 -18.55
C TYR A 756 15.98 2.61 -17.89
N VAL A 757 16.65 2.28 -16.78
CA VAL A 757 17.49 3.26 -16.05
C VAL A 757 18.63 3.77 -16.92
N ASN A 758 19.27 2.90 -17.71
CA ASN A 758 20.32 3.29 -18.66
C ASN A 758 19.80 4.26 -19.73
N GLU A 759 18.64 3.97 -20.31
CA GLU A 759 18.03 4.86 -21.31
C GLU A 759 17.62 6.20 -20.68
N ALA A 760 16.96 6.18 -19.52
CA ALA A 760 16.57 7.40 -18.82
C ALA A 760 17.79 8.27 -18.49
N THR A 761 18.91 7.65 -18.10
CA THR A 761 20.18 8.34 -17.86
C THR A 761 20.75 8.94 -19.15
N SER A 762 20.67 8.22 -20.27
CA SER A 762 21.04 8.72 -21.60
C SER A 762 20.21 9.94 -22.03
N ILE A 763 18.90 9.92 -21.77
CA ILE A 763 18.00 11.05 -22.05
C ILE A 763 18.40 12.26 -21.19
N VAL A 764 18.57 12.09 -19.88
CA VAL A 764 19.00 13.17 -18.97
C VAL A 764 20.32 13.79 -19.45
N ARG A 765 21.31 12.96 -19.79
CA ARG A 765 22.60 13.43 -20.33
C ARG A 765 22.43 14.26 -21.59
N ARG A 766 21.65 13.79 -22.57
CA ARG A 766 21.40 14.52 -23.82
C ARG A 766 20.70 15.86 -23.58
N LEU A 767 19.70 15.89 -22.70
CA LEU A 767 18.98 17.12 -22.35
C LEU A 767 19.85 18.13 -21.61
N TYR A 768 20.73 17.68 -20.71
CA TYR A 768 21.71 18.54 -20.04
C TYR A 768 22.73 19.12 -21.03
N LEU A 769 23.26 18.29 -21.93
CA LEU A 769 24.16 18.73 -23.00
C LEU A 769 23.50 19.72 -23.95
N ARG A 770 22.19 19.58 -24.22
CA ARG A 770 21.43 20.55 -25.03
C ARG A 770 21.16 21.85 -24.27
N ALA A 771 20.89 21.76 -22.96
CA ALA A 771 20.57 22.91 -22.13
C ALA A 771 21.79 23.78 -21.77
N THR A 772 23.00 23.25 -21.95
CA THR A 772 24.25 23.90 -21.52
C THR A 772 25.25 24.02 -22.66
N ALA A 773 26.15 24.99 -22.56
CA ALA A 773 27.26 25.16 -23.50
C ALA A 773 28.50 25.67 -22.76
N VAL A 774 29.67 25.30 -23.27
CA VAL A 774 30.96 25.81 -22.78
C VAL A 774 31.33 27.07 -23.58
N GLY A 775 31.47 28.19 -22.89
CA GLY A 775 31.87 29.47 -23.49
C GLY A 775 33.34 29.49 -23.93
N THR A 776 33.75 30.54 -24.64
CA THR A 776 35.15 30.74 -25.08
C THR A 776 36.14 30.85 -23.92
N ASP A 777 35.66 31.25 -22.74
CA ASP A 777 36.40 31.30 -21.48
C ASP A 777 36.51 29.94 -20.79
N GLN A 778 36.00 28.87 -21.43
CA GLN A 778 35.86 27.51 -20.89
C GLN A 778 35.01 27.44 -19.62
N ARG A 779 34.11 28.43 -19.41
CA ARG A 779 33.12 28.40 -18.34
C ARG A 779 31.81 27.82 -18.85
N LEU A 780 31.11 27.12 -17.96
CA LEU A 780 29.81 26.56 -18.25
C LEU A 780 28.72 27.64 -18.20
N SER A 781 27.86 27.65 -19.21
CA SER A 781 26.72 28.56 -19.33
C SER A 781 25.51 27.81 -19.87
N LEU A 782 24.31 28.40 -19.81
CA LEU A 782 23.18 27.85 -20.55
C LEU A 782 23.42 28.04 -22.05
N SER A 783 22.92 27.10 -22.87
CA SER A 783 23.09 27.15 -24.31
C SER A 783 22.36 28.34 -24.95
N THR A 784 22.58 28.56 -26.26
CA THR A 784 21.91 29.61 -27.04
C THR A 784 20.39 29.42 -27.14
N ASP A 785 19.84 28.31 -26.64
CA ASP A 785 18.39 28.11 -26.47
C ASP A 785 17.79 29.05 -25.42
N PHE A 786 18.61 29.62 -24.54
CA PHE A 786 18.18 30.55 -23.49
C PHE A 786 18.50 32.03 -23.81
N GLU A 787 19.17 32.32 -24.93
CA GLU A 787 19.53 33.66 -25.41
C GLU A 787 18.37 34.34 -26.15
N HIS A 788 17.20 34.50 -25.50
CA HIS A 788 16.13 35.28 -26.12
C HIS A 788 16.41 36.79 -26.00
N SER A 789 16.61 37.45 -27.16
CA SER A 789 16.98 38.87 -27.33
C SER A 789 16.02 39.91 -26.72
N VAL A 790 14.81 39.52 -26.29
CA VAL A 790 13.79 40.46 -25.78
C VAL A 790 13.02 39.80 -24.62
N ALA A 791 13.69 39.61 -23.49
CA ALA A 791 13.11 38.91 -22.34
C ALA A 791 12.03 39.75 -21.64
N SER A 792 10.76 39.45 -21.92
CA SER A 792 9.69 39.77 -20.95
C SER A 792 9.87 38.87 -19.72
N SER A 793 9.48 39.34 -18.53
CA SER A 793 9.60 38.54 -17.29
C SER A 793 8.91 37.16 -17.39
N LEU A 794 7.82 37.07 -18.16
CA LEU A 794 7.07 35.83 -18.40
C LEU A 794 7.93 34.78 -19.13
N THR A 795 8.74 35.19 -20.11
CA THR A 795 9.61 34.24 -20.84
C THR A 795 10.73 33.65 -19.98
N LEU A 796 11.21 34.40 -18.98
CA LEU A 796 12.23 33.91 -18.04
C LEU A 796 11.65 32.88 -17.07
N ASP A 797 10.42 33.08 -16.62
CA ASP A 797 9.73 32.13 -15.73
C ASP A 797 9.51 30.77 -16.41
N ASP A 798 9.10 30.76 -17.68
CA ASP A 798 8.90 29.51 -18.44
C ASP A 798 10.23 28.76 -18.71
N GLN A 799 11.31 29.51 -18.96
CA GLN A 799 12.66 28.92 -19.07
C GLN A 799 13.15 28.34 -17.75
N ASP A 800 12.92 29.05 -16.64
CA ASP A 800 13.27 28.54 -15.31
C ASP A 800 12.45 27.29 -14.96
N GLU A 801 11.16 27.26 -15.32
CA GLU A 801 10.30 26.07 -15.18
C GLU A 801 10.91 24.87 -15.93
N TYR A 802 11.38 25.06 -17.16
CA TYR A 802 12.09 24.02 -17.94
C TYR A 802 13.29 23.48 -17.18
N LEU A 803 14.16 24.36 -16.68
CA LEU A 803 15.38 23.98 -15.98
C LEU A 803 15.07 23.24 -14.66
N HIS A 804 14.07 23.71 -13.91
CA HIS A 804 13.61 23.05 -12.68
C HIS A 804 13.00 21.68 -12.95
N GLN A 805 12.23 21.52 -14.03
CA GLN A 805 11.66 20.25 -14.43
C GLN A 805 12.75 19.27 -14.89
N LEU A 806 13.71 19.74 -15.67
CA LEU A 806 14.86 18.94 -16.10
C LEU A 806 15.70 18.48 -14.90
N ALA A 807 15.93 19.37 -13.94
CA ALA A 807 16.61 19.02 -12.69
C ALA A 807 15.84 17.99 -11.86
N ALA A 808 14.51 18.10 -11.80
CA ALA A 808 13.66 17.12 -11.11
C ALA A 808 13.71 15.74 -11.79
N PHE A 809 13.68 15.71 -13.13
CA PHE A 809 13.86 14.47 -13.89
C PHE A 809 15.23 13.85 -13.66
N ALA A 810 16.30 14.66 -13.63
CA ALA A 810 17.63 14.18 -13.27
C ALA A 810 17.70 13.60 -11.85
N THR A 811 17.11 14.26 -10.84
CA THR A 811 17.04 13.71 -9.49
C THR A 811 16.35 12.34 -9.49
N PHE A 812 15.22 12.25 -10.21
CA PHE A 812 14.42 11.03 -10.30
C PHE A 812 15.17 9.85 -10.94
N VAL A 813 15.98 10.11 -11.97
CA VAL A 813 16.77 9.07 -12.65
C VAL A 813 18.03 8.73 -11.85
N VAL A 814 18.76 9.75 -11.37
CA VAL A 814 20.04 9.55 -10.69
C VAL A 814 19.87 8.77 -9.39
N ARG A 815 18.78 9.02 -8.65
CA ARG A 815 18.50 8.27 -7.41
C ARG A 815 18.21 6.78 -7.64
N ASP A 816 17.78 6.41 -8.84
CA ASP A 816 17.46 5.01 -9.17
C ASP A 816 18.74 4.20 -9.56
N LEU A 817 19.87 4.88 -9.79
CA LEU A 817 21.17 4.24 -10.04
C LEU A 817 21.79 3.68 -8.75
N SER A 818 22.45 2.52 -8.86
CA SER A 818 23.25 1.97 -7.76
C SER A 818 24.48 2.83 -7.47
N GLU A 819 25.08 2.66 -6.29
CA GLU A 819 26.30 3.39 -5.91
C GLU A 819 27.43 3.16 -6.94
N GLU A 820 27.59 1.92 -7.41
CA GLU A 820 28.61 1.55 -8.39
C GLU A 820 28.37 2.25 -9.74
N GLN A 821 27.12 2.29 -10.19
CA GLN A 821 26.74 2.95 -11.44
C GLN A 821 26.96 4.46 -11.39
N GLN A 822 26.64 5.11 -10.26
CA GLN A 822 26.89 6.54 -10.10
C GLN A 822 28.40 6.88 -10.12
N LYS A 823 29.23 5.99 -9.57
CA LYS A 823 30.70 6.12 -9.59
C LYS A 823 31.28 5.86 -10.98
N GLU A 824 30.83 4.80 -11.65
CA GLU A 824 31.24 4.45 -13.02
C GLU A 824 30.89 5.57 -14.02
N ALA A 825 29.69 6.12 -13.93
CA ALA A 825 29.24 7.25 -14.74
C ALA A 825 29.82 8.61 -14.31
N LYS A 826 30.69 8.65 -13.28
CA LYS A 826 31.31 9.86 -12.72
C LYS A 826 30.31 10.99 -12.44
N LEU A 827 29.15 10.66 -11.87
CA LEU A 827 28.09 11.66 -11.67
C LEU A 827 28.45 12.77 -10.67
N HIS A 828 29.41 12.51 -9.77
CA HIS A 828 29.98 13.54 -8.90
C HIS A 828 30.72 14.63 -9.71
N GLU A 829 31.41 14.27 -10.79
CA GLU A 829 32.03 15.23 -11.72
C GLU A 829 30.96 15.90 -12.60
N ALA A 830 29.99 15.11 -13.09
CA ALA A 830 28.89 15.61 -13.91
C ALA A 830 28.01 16.65 -13.17
N ALA A 831 27.96 16.64 -11.84
CA ALA A 831 27.28 17.67 -11.06
C ALA A 831 27.86 19.08 -11.28
N PHE A 832 29.12 19.20 -11.70
CA PHE A 832 29.80 20.47 -11.96
C PHE A 832 29.99 20.70 -13.46
N THR A 833 30.36 19.66 -14.21
CA THR A 833 30.55 19.79 -15.67
C THR A 833 29.23 19.79 -16.45
N LEU A 834 28.13 19.39 -15.82
CA LEU A 834 26.82 19.14 -16.46
C LEU A 834 26.95 18.28 -17.72
N PHE A 835 27.81 17.25 -17.65
CA PHE A 835 28.19 16.30 -18.70
C PHE A 835 29.04 16.85 -19.86
N GLN A 836 29.44 18.13 -19.84
CA GLN A 836 30.34 18.70 -20.84
C GLN A 836 31.78 18.18 -20.66
N SER A 837 32.47 17.88 -21.77
CA SER A 837 33.85 17.37 -21.74
C SER A 837 34.92 18.47 -21.70
N ASP A 838 34.62 19.65 -22.22
CA ASP A 838 35.61 20.73 -22.44
C ASP A 838 35.64 21.79 -21.32
N CYS A 839 34.96 21.53 -20.19
CA CYS A 839 34.92 22.46 -19.06
C CYS A 839 36.22 22.35 -18.24
N LYS A 840 36.81 23.49 -17.84
CA LYS A 840 37.89 23.49 -16.85
C LYS A 840 37.38 22.90 -15.52
N GLY A 841 38.26 22.25 -14.78
CA GLY A 841 37.97 21.82 -13.41
C GLY A 841 37.45 23.01 -12.58
N GLN A 842 36.21 22.92 -12.14
CA GLN A 842 35.55 23.95 -11.33
C GLN A 842 35.83 23.67 -9.86
N HIS A 843 36.31 24.67 -9.12
CA HIS A 843 36.60 24.56 -7.68
C HIS A 843 35.49 25.10 -6.78
N SER A 844 34.36 25.52 -7.36
CA SER A 844 33.21 26.06 -6.62
C SER A 844 31.93 25.29 -6.94
N PHE A 845 31.00 25.24 -5.98
CA PHE A 845 29.68 24.62 -6.17
C PHE A 845 28.75 25.43 -7.07
N PHE A 846 29.12 26.66 -7.39
CA PHE A 846 28.21 27.61 -8.03
C PHE A 846 28.76 28.14 -9.35
N HIS A 847 27.88 28.22 -10.34
CA HIS A 847 28.16 28.78 -11.65
C HIS A 847 27.98 30.30 -11.59
N GLU A 848 28.98 31.06 -12.08
CA GLU A 848 28.91 32.53 -12.11
C GLU A 848 28.14 33.07 -13.33
N ALA A 849 28.09 32.30 -14.42
CA ALA A 849 27.51 32.74 -15.68
C ALA A 849 25.98 32.96 -15.59
N GLN A 850 25.47 33.94 -16.34
CA GLN A 850 24.03 34.20 -16.57
C GLN A 850 23.19 34.23 -15.26
N GLY A 851 23.70 34.86 -14.21
CA GLY A 851 22.97 34.99 -12.93
C GLY A 851 22.81 33.67 -12.17
N ALA A 852 23.68 32.69 -12.44
CA ALA A 852 23.76 31.40 -11.77
C ALA A 852 22.52 30.49 -11.95
N ARG A 853 21.79 30.68 -13.05
CA ARG A 853 20.59 29.87 -13.37
C ARG A 853 20.91 28.39 -13.59
N ALA A 854 22.12 28.06 -14.02
CA ALA A 854 22.57 26.67 -14.22
C ALA A 854 22.72 25.88 -12.91
N ASP A 855 22.82 26.53 -11.75
CA ASP A 855 22.97 25.86 -10.44
C ASP A 855 21.84 24.88 -10.14
N VAL A 856 20.64 25.12 -10.68
CA VAL A 856 19.51 24.21 -10.51
C VAL A 856 19.75 22.85 -11.15
N LEU A 857 20.49 22.79 -12.26
CA LEU A 857 20.85 21.55 -12.94
C LEU A 857 21.86 20.74 -12.12
N SER A 858 22.83 21.43 -11.51
CA SER A 858 23.75 20.84 -10.52
C SER A 858 23.01 20.29 -9.31
N LEU A 859 22.04 21.05 -8.77
CA LEU A 859 21.15 20.57 -7.70
C LEU A 859 20.40 19.30 -8.10
N GLY A 860 19.92 19.21 -9.34
CA GLY A 860 19.22 18.04 -9.87
C GLY A 860 20.04 16.75 -9.76
N ILE A 861 21.35 16.83 -10.07
CA ILE A 861 22.28 15.69 -9.95
C ILE A 861 22.62 15.43 -8.48
N LEU A 862 23.10 16.45 -7.75
CA LEU A 862 23.54 16.35 -6.35
C LEU A 862 22.44 15.76 -5.44
N LYS A 863 21.18 16.11 -5.70
CA LYS A 863 20.05 15.60 -4.94
C LYS A 863 19.85 14.09 -5.13
N GLY A 864 20.15 13.52 -6.29
CA GLY A 864 20.07 12.08 -6.53
C GLY A 864 21.28 11.26 -6.08
N LEU A 865 22.43 11.89 -5.75
CA LEU A 865 23.67 11.16 -5.44
C LEU A 865 23.65 10.42 -4.11
N TRP A 866 24.29 9.25 -4.04
CA TRP A 866 24.60 8.59 -2.78
C TRP A 866 25.59 9.41 -1.93
N PRO A 867 25.52 9.35 -0.58
CA PRO A 867 26.52 9.97 0.30
C PRO A 867 27.96 9.56 0.01
N SER A 868 28.18 8.30 -0.38
CA SER A 868 29.48 7.75 -0.80
C SER A 868 30.00 8.37 -2.09
N THR A 869 29.13 8.71 -3.04
CA THR A 869 29.47 9.44 -4.26
C THR A 869 29.76 10.92 -3.98
N ILE A 870 29.09 11.53 -3.00
CA ILE A 870 29.44 12.90 -2.55
C ILE A 870 30.78 12.93 -1.81
N ALA A 871 31.21 11.83 -1.19
CA ALA A 871 32.51 11.76 -0.54
C ALA A 871 33.69 11.86 -1.54
N SER A 872 33.49 11.49 -2.82
CA SER A 872 34.51 11.58 -3.87
C SER A 872 34.71 12.99 -4.43
N LEU A 873 33.99 14.01 -3.93
CA LEU A 873 34.26 15.42 -4.25
C LEU A 873 35.69 15.86 -3.90
N ALA A 874 36.34 15.15 -2.97
CA ALA A 874 37.75 15.34 -2.66
C ALA A 874 38.67 15.16 -3.88
N ASP A 875 38.32 14.27 -4.82
CA ASP A 875 39.09 14.04 -6.04
C ASP A 875 39.09 15.26 -6.98
N LEU A 876 38.09 16.14 -6.84
CA LEU A 876 37.96 17.39 -7.61
C LEU A 876 38.55 18.61 -6.89
N ASN A 877 39.20 18.41 -5.73
CA ASN A 877 39.61 19.49 -4.82
C ASN A 877 38.44 20.38 -4.37
N ILE A 878 37.23 19.84 -4.28
CA ILE A 878 36.05 20.57 -3.83
C ILE A 878 35.78 20.23 -2.36
N SER A 879 35.81 21.25 -1.51
CA SER A 879 35.54 21.13 -0.08
C SER A 879 34.16 21.68 0.27
N PRO A 880 33.44 21.15 1.27
CA PRO A 880 32.21 21.76 1.79
C PRO A 880 32.40 23.22 2.22
N LEU A 881 33.63 23.65 2.51
CA LEU A 881 33.96 25.04 2.81
C LEU A 881 33.65 25.96 1.62
N ASN A 882 33.77 25.47 0.39
CA ASN A 882 33.45 26.21 -0.84
C ASN A 882 31.96 26.59 -0.95
N LEU A 883 31.07 26.01 -0.13
CA LEU A 883 29.68 26.46 0.00
C LEU A 883 29.56 27.87 0.63
N LEU A 884 30.68 28.46 1.06
CA LEU A 884 30.76 29.84 1.56
C LEU A 884 31.45 30.80 0.57
N ASP A 885 31.86 30.35 -0.62
CA ASP A 885 32.57 31.20 -1.60
C ASP A 885 31.76 32.45 -1.99
N ASP A 886 30.42 32.32 -2.09
CA ASP A 886 29.52 33.40 -2.45
C ASP A 886 28.98 34.20 -1.24
N PHE A 887 29.43 33.90 -0.01
CA PHE A 887 28.82 34.38 1.24
C PHE A 887 28.71 35.91 1.32
N ASP A 888 29.77 36.63 0.95
CA ASP A 888 29.79 38.08 1.02
C ASP A 888 28.97 38.74 -0.11
N SER A 889 28.71 38.00 -1.20
CA SER A 889 27.91 38.45 -2.35
C SER A 889 26.42 38.05 -2.29
N LEU A 890 26.00 37.26 -1.28
CA LEU A 890 24.64 36.69 -1.19
C LEU A 890 23.51 37.71 -1.33
N ASP A 891 23.68 38.90 -0.76
CA ASP A 891 22.66 39.94 -0.77
C ASP A 891 22.38 40.47 -2.19
N SER A 892 23.37 40.38 -3.10
CA SER A 892 23.25 40.79 -4.50
C SER A 892 22.54 39.77 -5.40
N LEU A 893 22.43 38.51 -4.96
CA LEU A 893 21.87 37.43 -5.77
C LEU A 893 20.34 37.52 -5.88
N PRO A 894 19.72 37.04 -6.98
CA PRO A 894 18.28 36.92 -7.08
C PRO A 894 17.68 35.98 -6.00
N PRO A 895 16.44 36.21 -5.52
CA PRO A 895 15.81 35.35 -4.51
C PRO A 895 15.75 33.86 -4.86
N ARG A 896 15.44 33.53 -6.13
CA ARG A 896 15.39 32.13 -6.61
C ARG A 896 16.76 31.47 -6.58
N THR A 897 17.78 32.15 -7.10
CA THR A 897 19.18 31.69 -7.06
C THR A 897 19.64 31.40 -5.63
N ARG A 898 19.34 32.31 -4.69
CA ARG A 898 19.64 32.09 -3.26
C ARG A 898 18.98 30.83 -2.72
N LEU A 899 17.72 30.58 -3.06
CA LEU A 899 16.99 29.39 -2.61
C LEU A 899 17.62 28.10 -3.17
N VAL A 900 17.95 28.08 -4.46
CA VAL A 900 18.62 26.94 -5.11
C VAL A 900 19.97 26.68 -4.44
N ARG A 901 20.83 27.69 -4.29
CA ARG A 901 22.15 27.52 -3.65
C ARG A 901 22.06 27.13 -2.18
N ASN A 902 21.07 27.64 -1.43
CA ASN A 902 20.81 27.18 -0.06
C ASN A 902 20.35 25.72 -0.03
N THR A 903 19.56 25.29 -1.02
CA THR A 903 19.15 23.88 -1.14
C THR A 903 20.35 22.99 -1.44
N ILE A 904 21.25 23.41 -2.35
CA ILE A 904 22.54 22.75 -2.61
C ILE A 904 23.32 22.63 -1.31
N ALA A 905 23.46 23.74 -0.56
CA ALA A 905 24.15 23.74 0.72
C ALA A 905 23.56 22.72 1.70
N THR A 906 22.23 22.67 1.86
CA THR A 906 21.56 21.68 2.73
C THR A 906 21.75 20.24 2.25
N VAL A 907 21.63 19.96 0.95
CA VAL A 907 21.78 18.62 0.36
C VAL A 907 23.22 18.13 0.50
N VAL A 908 24.17 18.96 0.08
CA VAL A 908 25.60 18.66 0.17
C VAL A 908 25.97 18.50 1.62
N THR A 909 25.68 19.46 2.51
CA THR A 909 26.06 19.27 3.91
C THR A 909 25.40 18.05 4.49
N ASN A 910 24.14 17.72 4.22
CA ASN A 910 23.50 16.51 4.75
C ASN A 910 24.24 15.22 4.40
N LYS A 911 24.52 15.03 3.11
CA LYS A 911 25.13 13.82 2.55
C LYS A 911 26.66 13.80 2.71
N TYR A 912 27.27 14.97 2.85
CA TYR A 912 28.67 15.14 3.20
C TYR A 912 28.84 14.78 4.67
N SER A 913 29.33 13.58 4.94
CA SER A 913 29.48 13.08 6.29
C SER A 913 30.92 12.70 6.56
N ALA A 914 31.49 13.28 7.62
CA ALA A 914 32.69 12.76 8.25
C ALA A 914 32.52 11.29 8.73
N ALA A 915 31.27 10.85 8.92
CA ALA A 915 30.90 9.51 9.37
C ALA A 915 30.35 8.56 8.27
N ALA A 916 30.10 9.01 7.01
CA ALA A 916 29.68 8.12 5.90
C ALA A 916 30.76 7.08 5.50
N SER A 917 31.92 7.22 6.11
CA SER A 917 32.90 6.22 6.47
C SER A 917 32.40 5.02 7.30
N VAL A 918 31.18 4.53 7.10
CA VAL A 918 30.78 3.20 7.59
C VAL A 918 31.15 2.20 6.50
N GLY A 919 32.23 1.46 6.72
CA GLY A 919 32.78 0.50 5.74
C GLY A 919 33.96 1.04 4.93
N ALA A 920 34.15 0.50 3.72
CA ALA A 920 35.32 0.72 2.87
C ALA A 920 35.62 2.20 2.56
N SER A 921 34.60 3.07 2.47
CA SER A 921 34.78 4.49 2.17
C SER A 921 35.56 5.28 3.22
N LYS A 922 35.66 4.82 4.48
CA LYS A 922 36.49 5.49 5.51
C LYS A 922 37.97 5.51 5.14
N VAL A 923 38.40 4.47 4.44
CA VAL A 923 39.79 4.26 4.06
C VAL A 923 40.16 5.15 2.87
N GLN A 924 39.19 5.53 2.04
CA GLN A 924 39.45 6.16 0.74
C GLN A 924 39.66 7.68 0.84
N TYR A 925 38.94 8.40 1.71
CA TYR A 925 39.00 9.87 1.79
C TYR A 925 39.18 10.41 3.23
N PRO A 926 40.36 10.23 3.87
CA PRO A 926 40.59 10.65 5.25
C PRO A 926 40.50 12.19 5.47
N GLY A 927 40.74 12.98 4.43
CA GLY A 927 40.69 14.46 4.49
C GLY A 927 39.29 15.05 4.68
N ASN A 928 38.22 14.29 4.42
CA ASN A 928 36.84 14.80 4.47
C ASN A 928 36.41 15.26 5.87
N HIS A 929 36.91 14.60 6.93
CA HIS A 929 36.61 15.03 8.29
C HIS A 929 37.26 16.39 8.62
N ALA A 930 38.52 16.59 8.22
CA ALA A 930 39.21 17.86 8.43
C ALA A 930 38.55 19.00 7.62
N ALA A 931 38.13 18.72 6.38
CA ALA A 931 37.38 19.66 5.55
C ALA A 931 36.01 20.04 6.17
N TRP A 932 35.29 19.06 6.72
CA TRP A 932 34.05 19.30 7.45
C TRP A 932 34.28 20.16 8.70
N GLN A 933 35.31 19.85 9.49
CA GLN A 933 35.65 20.60 10.69
C GLN A 933 35.98 22.07 10.37
N ALA A 934 36.78 22.30 9.33
CA ALA A 934 37.09 23.65 8.84
C ALA A 934 35.81 24.42 8.42
N THR A 935 34.83 23.73 7.83
CA THR A 935 33.54 24.31 7.46
C THR A 935 32.73 24.70 8.70
N VAL A 936 32.66 23.82 9.71
CA VAL A 936 31.97 24.10 10.98
C VAL A 936 32.61 25.29 11.69
N ASP A 937 33.94 25.38 11.72
CA ASP A 937 34.65 26.48 12.37
C ASP A 937 34.51 27.81 11.60
N ALA A 938 34.47 27.77 10.27
CA ALA A 938 34.13 28.94 9.46
C ALA A 938 32.70 29.45 9.73
N ILE A 939 31.71 28.55 9.90
CA ILE A 939 30.34 28.94 10.27
C ILE A 939 30.33 29.61 11.64
N LYS A 940 31.05 29.08 12.64
CA LYS A 940 31.17 29.70 13.97
C LYS A 940 31.75 31.11 13.86
N ALA A 941 32.86 31.27 13.15
CA ALA A 941 33.51 32.57 12.97
C ALA A 941 32.59 33.61 12.31
N LYS A 942 31.78 33.20 11.32
CA LYS A 942 30.79 34.07 10.66
C LYS A 942 29.59 34.40 11.57
N LEU A 943 29.23 33.54 12.53
CA LEU A 943 28.19 33.83 13.54
C LEU A 943 28.67 34.76 14.65
N ASP A 944 29.96 34.70 15.01
CA ASP A 944 30.53 35.56 16.06
C ASP A 944 30.75 37.01 15.57
N GLY A 945 30.97 37.23 14.28
CA GLY A 945 31.08 38.56 13.68
C GLY A 945 29.72 39.22 13.41
N SER A 946 29.08 39.81 14.42
CA SER A 946 27.70 40.35 14.33
C SER A 946 27.52 41.50 13.31
N ALA A 947 28.52 42.37 13.15
CA ALA A 947 28.39 43.60 12.35
C ALA A 947 28.12 43.39 10.84
N SER A 948 28.31 42.18 10.31
CA SER A 948 28.20 41.87 8.87
C SER A 948 27.05 40.90 8.54
N LEU A 949 26.28 40.46 9.54
CA LEU A 949 25.29 39.40 9.35
C LEU A 949 23.95 39.97 8.84
N THR A 950 23.61 39.70 7.58
CA THR A 950 22.28 40.00 7.01
C THR A 950 21.35 38.79 7.13
N PRO A 951 20.02 38.94 7.01
CA PRO A 951 19.10 37.80 7.00
C PRO A 951 19.41 36.77 5.89
N HIS A 952 19.92 37.21 4.73
CA HIS A 952 20.29 36.30 3.64
C HIS A 952 21.54 35.48 3.98
N ARG A 953 22.55 36.12 4.57
CA ARG A 953 23.76 35.46 5.08
C ARG A 953 23.42 34.48 6.19
N PHE A 954 22.56 34.88 7.14
CA PHE A 954 22.04 34.00 8.18
C PHE A 954 21.31 32.79 7.62
N ALA A 955 20.51 32.96 6.56
CA ALA A 955 19.82 31.86 5.89
C ALA A 955 20.78 30.83 5.27
N ARG A 956 21.93 31.26 4.73
CA ARG A 956 22.97 30.31 4.25
C ARG A 956 23.56 29.51 5.41
N LEU A 957 23.84 30.13 6.55
CA LEU A 957 24.36 29.43 7.74
C LEU A 957 23.35 28.42 8.30
N VAL A 958 22.06 28.81 8.34
CA VAL A 958 20.97 27.90 8.70
C VAL A 958 20.86 26.74 7.71
N ALA A 959 20.95 26.98 6.40
CA ALA A 959 20.87 25.93 5.38
C ALA A 959 22.00 24.89 5.52
N LEU A 960 23.23 25.34 5.79
CA LEU A 960 24.39 24.47 6.06
C LEU A 960 24.16 23.62 7.31
N ALA A 961 23.72 24.24 8.41
CA ALA A 961 23.44 23.55 9.67
C ALA A 961 22.26 22.58 9.56
N ALA A 962 21.21 22.93 8.80
CA ALA A 962 20.02 22.10 8.63
C ALA A 962 20.35 20.72 8.04
N GLY A 963 21.24 20.67 7.05
CA GLY A 963 21.72 19.40 6.49
C GLY A 963 22.48 18.56 7.52
N ALA A 964 23.35 19.19 8.31
CA ALA A 964 24.12 18.53 9.37
C ALA A 964 23.24 18.04 10.54
N PHE A 965 22.23 18.82 10.94
CA PHE A 965 21.34 18.50 12.04
C PHE A 965 20.41 17.35 11.69
N ALA A 966 19.93 17.27 10.43
CA ALA A 966 19.10 16.16 9.97
C ALA A 966 19.79 14.79 10.14
N ARG A 967 21.13 14.73 10.06
CA ARG A 967 21.91 13.50 10.31
C ARG A 967 22.43 13.35 11.76
N LEU A 968 22.15 14.31 12.65
CA LEU A 968 22.68 14.39 14.02
C LEU A 968 24.22 14.49 14.11
N ASP A 969 24.81 15.34 13.28
CA ASP A 969 26.24 15.57 13.25
C ASP A 969 26.78 16.14 14.57
N LYS A 970 27.74 15.45 15.19
CA LYS A 970 28.28 15.82 16.51
C LYS A 970 29.12 17.09 16.47
N ASP A 971 29.91 17.28 15.41
CA ASP A 971 30.83 18.42 15.27
C ASP A 971 30.03 19.73 15.11
N SER A 972 28.89 19.65 14.43
CA SER A 972 27.97 20.78 14.25
C SER A 972 27.13 21.13 15.49
N LYS A 973 27.11 20.31 16.55
CA LYS A 973 26.23 20.50 17.72
C LYS A 973 26.31 21.89 18.34
N ALA A 974 27.51 22.47 18.41
CA ALA A 974 27.73 23.80 18.97
C ALA A 974 26.97 24.90 18.18
N LEU A 975 26.75 24.70 16.88
CA LEU A 975 26.04 25.65 16.01
C LEU A 975 24.58 25.81 16.43
N ALA A 976 23.95 24.80 17.04
CA ALA A 976 22.53 24.87 17.39
C ALA A 976 22.23 26.02 18.37
N LYS A 977 23.05 26.16 19.42
CA LYS A 977 22.94 27.28 20.37
C LYS A 977 23.33 28.60 19.72
N LEU A 978 24.44 28.65 18.99
CA LEU A 978 24.89 29.88 18.33
C LEU A 978 23.82 30.43 17.38
N LEU A 979 23.22 29.58 16.54
CA LEU A 979 22.13 29.95 15.64
C LEU A 979 20.87 30.37 16.40
N ALA A 980 20.49 29.66 17.46
CA ALA A 980 19.30 29.98 18.26
C ALA A 980 19.39 31.37 18.92
N PHE A 981 20.57 31.77 19.40
CA PHE A 981 20.78 33.04 20.08
C PHE A 981 21.20 34.20 19.17
N ALA A 982 21.73 33.92 17.96
CA ALA A 982 22.21 34.95 17.04
C ALA A 982 21.14 36.02 16.69
N PRO A 983 19.87 35.68 16.40
CA PRO A 983 18.85 36.69 16.14
C PRO A 983 18.63 37.67 17.30
N ALA A 984 18.70 37.20 18.54
CA ALA A 984 18.48 38.03 19.72
C ALA A 984 19.68 38.92 20.03
N ARG A 985 20.91 38.40 19.89
CA ARG A 985 22.14 39.23 19.95
C ARG A 985 22.09 40.37 18.94
N TYR A 986 21.65 40.08 17.72
CA TYR A 986 21.46 41.10 16.68
C TYR A 986 20.34 42.11 17.05
N ALA A 987 19.29 41.66 17.76
CA ALA A 987 18.22 42.54 18.23
C ALA A 987 18.64 43.47 19.38
N GLU A 988 19.59 43.03 20.22
CA GLU A 988 20.18 43.83 21.30
C GLU A 988 21.09 44.93 20.75
N GLU A 989 21.84 44.63 19.70
CA GLU A 989 22.72 45.57 18.99
C GLU A 989 21.97 46.49 18.00
N ALA A 990 20.65 46.28 17.81
CA ALA A 990 19.85 46.99 16.82
C ALA A 990 19.74 48.49 17.13
N SER A 991 20.34 49.31 16.27
CA SER A 991 20.32 50.77 16.35
C SER A 991 18.99 51.36 15.87
N ASN A 992 18.33 50.70 14.92
CA ASN A 992 17.17 51.23 14.22
C ASN A 992 16.03 50.19 14.05
N GLY A 993 14.89 50.65 13.51
CA GLY A 993 13.73 49.79 13.27
C GLY A 993 13.91 48.72 12.17
N ASN A 994 14.82 48.94 11.21
CA ASN A 994 15.15 47.96 10.18
C ASN A 994 16.00 46.82 10.75
N ASP A 995 16.97 47.12 11.61
CA ASP A 995 17.79 46.12 12.32
C ASP A 995 16.89 45.21 13.18
N THR A 996 15.90 45.80 13.85
CA THR A 996 14.89 45.05 14.62
C THR A 996 14.05 44.13 13.70
N LYS A 997 13.65 44.59 12.51
CA LYS A 997 12.94 43.75 11.53
C LYS A 997 13.83 42.64 10.96
N ALA A 998 15.11 42.93 10.73
CA ALA A 998 16.10 41.95 10.28
C ALA A 998 16.31 40.85 11.33
N ALA A 999 16.43 41.20 12.62
CA ALA A 999 16.48 40.23 13.72
C ALA A 999 15.23 39.32 13.75
N GLN A 1000 14.04 39.90 13.60
CA GLN A 1000 12.79 39.13 13.51
C GLN A 1000 12.77 38.23 12.27
N GLN A 1001 13.29 38.68 11.13
CA GLN A 1001 13.41 37.87 9.92
C GLN A 1001 14.37 36.69 10.14
N MET A 1002 15.51 36.92 10.81
CA MET A 1002 16.44 35.85 11.20
C MET A 1002 15.77 34.83 12.11
N ALA A 1003 15.00 35.27 13.11
CA ALA A 1003 14.24 34.35 13.97
C ALA A 1003 13.24 33.50 13.18
N ARG A 1004 12.59 34.03 12.14
CA ARG A 1004 11.71 33.23 11.26
C ARG A 1004 12.51 32.23 10.41
N ILE A 1005 13.70 32.62 9.95
CA ILE A 1005 14.60 31.77 9.16
C ILE A 1005 15.07 30.54 9.96
N LEU A 1006 15.17 30.61 11.29
CA LEU A 1006 15.51 29.44 12.13
C LEU A 1006 14.59 28.24 11.93
N GLY A 1007 13.32 28.44 11.53
CA GLY A 1007 12.44 27.34 11.15
C GLY A 1007 13.00 26.47 10.02
N GLY A 1008 13.91 27.00 9.19
CA GLY A 1008 14.65 26.28 8.15
C GLY A 1008 15.62 25.21 8.66
N LEU A 1009 15.90 25.15 9.97
CA LEU A 1009 16.60 24.02 10.59
C LEU A 1009 15.79 22.71 10.50
N LEU A 1010 14.48 22.82 10.34
CA LEU A 1010 13.57 21.69 10.15
C LEU A 1010 13.30 21.51 8.66
N VAL A 1011 14.14 20.69 8.04
CA VAL A 1011 14.09 20.49 6.59
C VAL A 1011 12.81 19.76 6.18
N SER A 1012 12.20 20.24 5.10
CA SER A 1012 11.05 19.57 4.47
C SER A 1012 11.49 18.39 3.61
N ASP A 1013 10.60 17.39 3.46
CA ASP A 1013 10.84 16.21 2.61
C ASP A 1013 11.14 16.58 1.14
N ARG A 1014 10.67 17.74 0.66
CA ARG A 1014 11.01 18.25 -0.68
C ARG A 1014 12.51 18.49 -0.87
N THR A 1015 13.22 18.86 0.19
CA THR A 1015 14.65 19.19 0.17
C THR A 1015 15.51 17.96 0.50
N LEU A 1016 15.19 17.27 1.59
CA LEU A 1016 15.87 16.03 2.01
C LEU A 1016 14.85 14.90 2.11
N SER A 1017 14.88 14.00 1.12
CA SER A 1017 14.09 12.78 1.12
C SER A 1017 15.01 11.56 1.25
N THR A 1018 14.58 10.56 2.02
CA THR A 1018 15.27 9.27 2.09
C THR A 1018 15.27 8.54 0.75
N ASP A 1019 14.28 8.80 -0.11
CA ASP A 1019 14.25 8.26 -1.49
C ASP A 1019 15.37 8.83 -2.36
N ASP A 1020 15.81 10.05 -2.04
CA ASP A 1020 16.89 10.75 -2.71
C ASP A 1020 18.23 10.51 -1.96
N HIS A 1021 18.35 9.41 -1.21
CA HIS A 1021 19.53 9.02 -0.42
C HIS A 1021 19.97 10.03 0.65
N ALA A 1022 19.06 10.89 1.14
CA ALA A 1022 19.36 11.79 2.25
C ALA A 1022 19.46 11.04 3.60
N VAL A 1023 20.35 11.50 4.48
CA VAL A 1023 20.55 10.93 5.81
C VAL A 1023 19.71 11.72 6.82
N VAL A 1024 18.50 11.23 7.12
CA VAL A 1024 17.58 11.87 8.07
C VAL A 1024 17.33 10.92 9.25
N LYS A 1025 17.78 11.29 10.45
CA LYS A 1025 17.59 10.49 11.68
C LYS A 1025 16.23 10.78 12.30
N SER A 1026 15.45 9.76 12.66
CA SER A 1026 14.06 9.92 13.15
C SER A 1026 13.90 10.93 14.31
N ILE A 1027 14.85 10.96 15.25
CA ILE A 1027 14.80 11.83 16.43
C ILE A 1027 15.39 13.24 16.22
N TYR A 1028 15.79 13.61 15.00
CA TYR A 1028 16.50 14.87 14.77
C TYR A 1028 15.69 16.11 15.19
N LYS A 1029 14.36 16.10 14.96
CA LYS A 1029 13.48 17.20 15.36
C LYS A 1029 13.45 17.39 16.88
N GLN A 1030 13.41 16.28 17.62
CA GLN A 1030 13.48 16.28 19.09
C GLN A 1030 14.84 16.79 19.58
N TRP A 1031 15.92 16.39 18.92
CA TRP A 1031 17.26 16.89 19.22
C TRP A 1031 17.36 18.40 18.98
N VAL A 1032 16.88 18.90 17.83
CA VAL A 1032 16.86 20.34 17.52
C VAL A 1032 16.06 21.09 18.59
N TYR A 1033 14.88 20.59 18.96
CA TYR A 1033 14.05 21.16 20.02
C TYR A 1033 14.82 21.29 21.34
N GLY A 1034 15.47 20.21 21.79
CA GLY A 1034 16.26 20.19 23.02
C GLY A 1034 17.49 21.12 23.00
N GLN A 1035 18.13 21.31 21.84
CA GLN A 1035 19.28 22.21 21.71
C GLN A 1035 18.91 23.68 21.50
N THR A 1036 17.68 23.98 21.06
CA THR A 1036 17.24 25.32 20.68
C THR A 1036 16.05 25.79 21.54
N VAL A 1037 14.85 25.28 21.29
CA VAL A 1037 13.60 25.73 21.93
C VAL A 1037 13.68 25.66 23.46
N LYS A 1038 14.18 24.56 24.03
CA LYS A 1038 14.33 24.44 25.50
C LYS A 1038 15.21 25.53 26.11
N ALA A 1039 16.23 26.00 25.38
CA ALA A 1039 17.10 27.07 25.85
C ALA A 1039 16.47 28.47 25.69
N LEU A 1040 15.59 28.65 24.70
CA LEU A 1040 14.91 29.92 24.41
C LEU A 1040 13.65 30.13 25.26
N LEU A 1041 12.98 29.05 25.67
CA LEU A 1041 11.67 29.09 26.32
C LEU A 1041 11.61 29.96 27.60
N PRO A 1042 12.59 29.90 28.53
CA PRO A 1042 12.59 30.77 29.71
C PRO A 1042 12.76 32.26 29.40
N LEU A 1043 13.28 32.60 28.22
CA LEU A 1043 13.60 33.96 27.79
C LEU A 1043 12.48 34.60 26.94
N ALA A 1044 11.48 33.82 26.55
CA ALA A 1044 10.32 34.27 25.80
C ALA A 1044 9.25 34.83 26.74
N PHE A 1045 9.00 36.14 26.60
CA PHE A 1045 8.13 36.94 27.47
C PHE A 1045 8.27 36.59 28.97
N PRO A 1046 9.42 36.84 29.61
CA PRO A 1046 9.62 36.46 31.01
C PRO A 1046 8.59 37.15 31.92
N PRO A 1047 8.15 36.50 33.02
CA PRO A 1047 7.24 37.12 33.98
C PRO A 1047 7.87 38.38 34.57
N ARG A 1048 7.12 39.48 34.55
CA ARG A 1048 7.58 40.84 34.89
C ARG A 1048 8.13 40.87 36.33
N LYS A 1049 9.46 40.89 36.50
CA LYS A 1049 10.08 41.24 37.79
C LYS A 1049 10.00 42.76 37.95
N ALA A 1050 9.58 43.22 39.13
CA ALA A 1050 9.59 44.63 39.48
C ALA A 1050 11.05 45.10 39.61
N ALA A 1051 11.66 45.53 38.50
CA ALA A 1051 12.98 46.11 38.51
C ALA A 1051 12.99 47.41 37.70
N VAL A 1052 13.60 48.40 38.34
CA VAL A 1052 13.87 49.76 37.86
C VAL A 1052 15.08 49.65 36.94
N GLU A 1053 14.87 49.32 35.66
CA GLU A 1053 15.90 49.34 34.63
C GLU A 1053 15.74 50.57 33.74
N THR A 1054 16.86 51.14 33.31
CA THR A 1054 16.93 52.26 32.36
C THR A 1054 16.17 51.96 31.07
N ASP A 1055 15.52 52.98 30.50
CA ASP A 1055 14.61 52.83 29.35
C ASP A 1055 15.23 52.09 28.15
N GLU A 1056 16.53 52.26 27.86
CA GLU A 1056 17.19 51.60 26.72
C GLU A 1056 17.39 50.09 26.92
N ALA A 1057 17.92 49.67 28.07
CA ALA A 1057 18.12 48.25 28.39
C ALA A 1057 16.78 47.49 28.41
N ALA A 1058 15.73 48.10 28.94
CA ALA A 1058 14.38 47.54 28.96
C ALA A 1058 13.80 47.39 27.53
N VAL A 1059 14.08 48.34 26.63
CA VAL A 1059 13.69 48.25 25.21
C VAL A 1059 14.45 47.14 24.49
N ALA A 1060 15.77 47.04 24.69
CA ALA A 1060 16.60 45.98 24.11
C ALA A 1060 16.14 44.58 24.57
N ALA A 1061 15.93 44.40 25.89
CA ALA A 1061 15.41 43.16 26.45
C ALA A 1061 14.03 42.78 25.88
N ARG A 1062 13.14 43.76 25.65
CA ARG A 1062 11.83 43.52 25.04
C ARG A 1062 11.96 43.08 23.57
N ARG A 1063 12.89 43.65 22.81
CA ARG A 1063 13.19 43.22 21.42
C ARG A 1063 13.73 41.80 21.40
N ALA A 1064 14.73 41.49 22.22
CA ALA A 1064 15.30 40.14 22.35
C ALA A 1064 14.23 39.10 22.71
N SER A 1065 13.38 39.40 23.70
CA SER A 1065 12.28 38.51 24.11
C SER A 1065 11.25 38.26 23.01
N THR A 1066 10.93 39.29 22.22
CA THR A 1066 10.06 39.17 21.04
C THR A 1066 10.68 38.24 19.99
N VAL A 1067 11.98 38.41 19.74
CA VAL A 1067 12.74 37.61 18.76
C VAL A 1067 12.85 36.14 19.20
N HIS A 1068 13.11 35.86 20.48
CA HIS A 1068 13.06 34.50 21.03
C HIS A 1068 11.70 33.84 20.82
N THR A 1069 10.60 34.59 21.05
CA THR A 1069 9.24 34.09 20.84
C THR A 1069 9.01 33.70 19.38
N ILE A 1070 9.41 34.57 18.43
CA ILE A 1070 9.28 34.29 16.99
C ILE A 1070 10.11 33.06 16.59
N ALA A 1071 11.33 32.90 17.13
CA ALA A 1071 12.18 31.74 16.87
C ALA A 1071 11.55 30.43 17.37
N ILE A 1072 11.01 30.42 18.60
CA ILE A 1072 10.30 29.27 19.17
C ILE A 1072 9.14 28.88 18.26
N MET A 1073 8.30 29.83 17.86
CA MET A 1073 7.16 29.57 16.98
C MET A 1073 7.58 29.05 15.61
N ALA A 1074 8.62 29.63 15.01
CA ALA A 1074 9.14 29.21 13.71
C ALA A 1074 9.64 27.75 13.74
N LEU A 1075 10.29 27.34 14.83
CA LEU A 1075 10.76 25.97 15.06
C LEU A 1075 9.60 25.02 15.37
N VAL A 1076 8.79 25.30 16.40
CA VAL A 1076 7.70 24.40 16.84
C VAL A 1076 6.69 24.14 15.72
N ARG A 1077 6.44 25.11 14.83
CA ARG A 1077 5.56 24.94 13.66
C ARG A 1077 5.94 23.75 12.77
N GLY A 1078 7.22 23.40 12.67
CA GLY A 1078 7.70 22.29 11.83
C GLY A 1078 7.84 20.94 12.55
N MET A 1079 7.46 20.87 13.83
CA MET A 1079 7.65 19.70 14.69
C MET A 1079 6.31 19.00 14.98
N PRO A 1080 6.29 17.65 15.09
CA PRO A 1080 5.13 16.92 15.57
C PRO A 1080 4.91 17.20 17.07
N PHE A 1081 3.65 17.07 17.52
CA PHE A 1081 3.26 17.34 18.92
C PHE A 1081 4.09 16.57 19.95
N SER A 1082 4.41 15.31 19.66
CA SER A 1082 5.21 14.42 20.54
C SER A 1082 6.61 14.95 20.90
N VAL A 1083 7.13 15.94 20.15
CA VAL A 1083 8.45 16.52 20.43
C VAL A 1083 8.42 17.54 21.57
N TYR A 1084 7.31 18.29 21.70
CA TYR A 1084 7.19 19.42 22.64
C TYR A 1084 6.11 19.22 23.70
N GLU A 1085 5.50 18.03 23.74
CA GLU A 1085 4.42 17.67 24.67
C GLU A 1085 4.74 17.99 26.13
N ASP A 1086 5.95 17.63 26.59
CA ASP A 1086 6.38 17.81 27.98
C ASP A 1086 6.37 19.28 28.44
N ASP A 1087 6.56 20.23 27.52
CA ASP A 1087 6.68 21.65 27.84
C ASP A 1087 5.35 22.42 27.63
N VAL A 1088 4.27 21.71 27.25
CA VAL A 1088 2.93 22.31 27.08
C VAL A 1088 2.34 22.71 28.44
N ALA A 1089 2.42 21.82 29.43
CA ALA A 1089 1.85 21.99 30.78
C ALA A 1089 2.89 21.73 31.88
N THR A 1090 3.78 22.68 32.11
CA THR A 1090 4.74 22.64 33.22
C THR A 1090 4.14 23.24 34.50
N SER A 1091 4.37 22.58 35.65
CA SER A 1091 4.00 23.09 36.99
C SER A 1091 4.71 24.41 37.31
N SER A 1092 5.93 24.56 36.79
CA SER A 1092 6.69 25.80 36.65
C SER A 1092 6.07 26.65 35.54
N GLY A 1093 5.04 27.44 35.85
CA GLY A 1093 4.33 28.27 34.86
C GLY A 1093 5.23 29.21 34.03
N SER A 1094 6.48 29.48 34.46
CA SER A 1094 7.46 30.26 33.67
C SER A 1094 7.88 29.58 32.37
N GLU A 1095 7.92 28.25 32.33
CA GLU A 1095 8.46 27.45 31.21
C GLU A 1095 7.35 26.81 30.36
N SER A 1096 6.10 27.26 30.49
CA SER A 1096 5.00 26.74 29.68
C SER A 1096 5.03 27.30 28.26
N LEU A 1097 5.08 26.42 27.26
CA LEU A 1097 4.94 26.76 25.85
C LEU A 1097 3.57 27.41 25.56
N VAL A 1098 2.50 26.90 26.18
CA VAL A 1098 1.15 27.47 26.02
C VAL A 1098 1.12 28.93 26.47
N ARG A 1099 1.75 29.26 27.60
CA ARG A 1099 1.85 30.64 28.07
C ARG A 1099 2.51 31.55 27.02
N VAL A 1100 3.61 31.10 26.42
CA VAL A 1100 4.34 31.85 25.39
C VAL A 1100 3.49 32.02 24.13
N LEU A 1101 2.78 30.98 23.67
CA LEU A 1101 1.91 31.04 22.50
C LEU A 1101 0.70 31.97 22.72
N VAL A 1102 0.08 31.93 23.90
CA VAL A 1102 -1.04 32.82 24.26
C VAL A 1102 -0.57 34.27 24.36
N ALA A 1103 0.60 34.51 24.96
CA ALA A 1103 1.21 35.83 24.96
C ALA A 1103 1.48 36.30 23.52
N ALA A 1104 2.09 35.46 22.67
CA ALA A 1104 2.38 35.78 21.28
C ALA A 1104 1.13 36.16 20.46
N ALA A 1105 0.01 35.43 20.66
CA ALA A 1105 -1.25 35.71 19.98
C ALA A 1105 -1.84 37.11 20.32
N THR A 1106 -1.43 37.72 21.43
CA THR A 1106 -1.93 39.02 21.88
C THR A 1106 -0.91 40.16 21.71
N THR A 1107 0.37 39.91 22.02
CA THR A 1107 1.43 40.93 22.08
C THR A 1107 2.10 41.20 20.73
N LEU A 1108 2.10 40.23 19.81
CA LEU A 1108 2.76 40.40 18.51
C LEU A 1108 1.90 41.17 17.50
N VAL A 1109 0.66 41.51 17.83
CA VAL A 1109 -0.20 42.33 16.96
C VAL A 1109 0.46 43.69 16.67
N PRO A 1110 0.62 44.12 15.41
CA PRO A 1110 -0.05 43.63 14.19
C PRO A 1110 0.80 42.72 13.27
N GLN A 1111 1.75 41.94 13.80
CA GLN A 1111 2.51 40.92 13.05
C GLN A 1111 1.65 39.66 12.82
N TRP A 1112 0.64 39.77 11.96
CA TRP A 1112 -0.38 38.74 11.77
C TRP A 1112 0.16 37.39 11.27
N GLY A 1113 1.30 37.37 10.58
CA GLY A 1113 1.96 36.13 10.19
C GLY A 1113 2.40 35.31 11.39
N ASP A 1114 3.01 35.94 12.39
CA ASP A 1114 3.47 35.28 13.62
C ASP A 1114 2.29 34.91 14.53
N VAL A 1115 1.27 35.77 14.60
CA VAL A 1115 -0.01 35.45 15.27
C VAL A 1115 -0.68 34.21 14.66
N ALA A 1116 -0.68 34.08 13.33
CA ALA A 1116 -1.22 32.90 12.65
C ALA A 1116 -0.45 31.62 13.04
N VAL A 1117 0.88 31.71 13.19
CA VAL A 1117 1.68 30.56 13.64
C VAL A 1117 1.35 30.20 15.09
N ALA A 1118 1.23 31.20 15.98
CA ALA A 1118 0.85 30.97 17.38
C ALA A 1118 -0.49 30.21 17.49
N LEU A 1119 -1.50 30.68 16.74
CA LEU A 1119 -2.84 30.08 16.72
C LEU A 1119 -2.84 28.66 16.13
N ARG A 1120 -2.06 28.42 15.07
CA ARG A 1120 -1.92 27.09 14.48
C ARG A 1120 -1.32 26.08 15.46
N VAL A 1121 -0.28 26.47 16.19
CA VAL A 1121 0.34 25.60 17.21
C VAL A 1121 -0.62 25.36 18.37
N LEU A 1122 -1.36 26.39 18.83
CA LEU A 1122 -2.42 26.22 19.83
C LEU A 1122 -3.51 25.23 19.36
N SER A 1123 -3.92 25.32 18.10
CA SER A 1123 -4.87 24.36 17.51
C SER A 1123 -4.31 22.94 17.51
N SER A 1124 -3.03 22.77 17.16
CA SER A 1124 -2.36 21.46 17.21
C SER A 1124 -2.35 20.84 18.62
N ILE A 1125 -2.13 21.66 19.65
CA ILE A 1125 -2.18 21.24 21.06
C ILE A 1125 -3.60 20.81 21.47
N VAL A 1126 -4.63 21.57 21.07
CA VAL A 1126 -6.03 21.23 21.36
C VAL A 1126 -6.43 19.92 20.67
N THR A 1127 -6.09 19.75 19.40
CA THR A 1127 -6.39 18.51 18.64
C THR A 1127 -5.69 17.27 19.17
N ALA A 1128 -4.57 17.44 19.89
CA ALA A 1128 -3.85 16.34 20.53
C ALA A 1128 -4.46 15.91 21.89
N ASN A 1129 -5.71 16.30 22.19
CA ASN A 1129 -6.40 16.03 23.47
C ASN A 1129 -5.66 16.56 24.71
N ARG A 1130 -4.96 17.69 24.57
CA ARG A 1130 -4.28 18.40 25.67
C ARG A 1130 -4.91 19.76 25.94
N ALA A 1131 -6.23 19.83 25.77
CA ALA A 1131 -7.04 21.03 26.00
C ALA A 1131 -6.95 21.56 27.45
N ASP A 1132 -6.70 20.69 28.43
CA ASP A 1132 -6.49 21.09 29.83
C ASP A 1132 -5.36 22.11 30.00
N ALA A 1133 -4.29 22.01 29.21
CA ALA A 1133 -3.17 22.94 29.28
C ALA A 1133 -3.53 24.36 28.85
N VAL A 1134 -4.53 24.51 27.97
CA VAL A 1134 -5.04 25.80 27.47
C VAL A 1134 -6.19 26.32 28.34
N ARG A 1135 -6.76 25.50 29.21
CA ARG A 1135 -7.96 25.80 30.00
C ARG A 1135 -7.85 27.09 30.82
N SER A 1136 -6.73 27.30 31.51
CA SER A 1136 -6.49 28.51 32.32
C SER A 1136 -6.32 29.78 31.48
N HIS A 1137 -6.15 29.65 30.16
CA HIS A 1137 -5.95 30.74 29.20
C HIS A 1137 -7.09 30.88 28.20
N LEU A 1138 -8.15 30.08 28.36
CA LEU A 1138 -9.27 29.99 27.41
C LEU A 1138 -9.89 31.36 27.09
N LYS A 1139 -10.10 32.21 28.11
CA LYS A 1139 -10.60 33.58 27.91
C LYS A 1139 -9.72 34.38 26.94
N THR A 1140 -8.41 34.39 27.19
CA THR A 1140 -7.43 35.12 26.38
C THR A 1140 -7.34 34.55 24.96
N VAL A 1141 -7.43 33.23 24.80
CA VAL A 1141 -7.42 32.56 23.49
C VAL A 1141 -8.67 32.93 22.68
N VAL A 1142 -9.84 32.90 23.31
CA VAL A 1142 -11.10 33.31 22.67
C VAL A 1142 -11.06 34.80 22.33
N ASP A 1143 -10.61 35.66 23.25
CA ASP A 1143 -10.46 37.11 23.03
C ASP A 1143 -9.52 37.42 21.85
N ALA A 1144 -8.35 36.77 21.83
CA ALA A 1144 -7.38 36.92 20.76
C ALA A 1144 -7.94 36.45 19.41
N SER A 1145 -8.62 35.30 19.40
CA SER A 1145 -9.23 34.75 18.18
C SER A 1145 -10.31 35.70 17.63
N ILE A 1146 -11.24 36.16 18.48
CA ILE A 1146 -12.28 37.14 18.12
C ILE A 1146 -11.64 38.39 17.54
N ARG A 1147 -10.59 38.93 18.18
CA ARG A 1147 -9.88 40.12 17.67
C ARG A 1147 -9.30 39.90 16.28
N VAL A 1148 -8.75 38.72 16.00
CA VAL A 1148 -8.12 38.38 14.71
C VAL A 1148 -9.16 38.29 13.59
N PHE A 1149 -10.31 37.62 13.78
CA PHE A 1149 -11.29 37.49 12.70
C PHE A 1149 -12.37 38.59 12.66
N SER A 1150 -12.58 39.35 13.74
CA SER A 1150 -13.60 40.43 13.80
C SER A 1150 -13.10 41.80 13.33
N SER A 1151 -11.78 42.03 13.29
CA SER A 1151 -11.21 43.33 12.91
C SER A 1151 -11.28 43.65 11.41
N ALA A 1152 -11.90 42.78 10.61
CA ALA A 1152 -12.20 43.01 9.20
C ALA A 1152 -13.72 43.14 8.97
N GLY A 1153 -14.38 44.07 9.68
CA GLY A 1153 -15.74 44.48 9.35
C GLY A 1153 -15.81 45.18 7.99
N PRO A 1154 -16.99 45.21 7.32
CA PRO A 1154 -17.18 45.99 6.10
C PRO A 1154 -16.88 47.46 6.38
N ALA A 1155 -15.91 48.03 5.67
CA ALA A 1155 -15.43 49.39 5.88
C ALA A 1155 -16.60 50.41 5.91
N SER A 1156 -16.95 50.91 7.10
CA SER A 1156 -17.51 52.25 7.18
C SER A 1156 -16.38 53.20 6.81
N SER A 1157 -16.58 53.91 5.70
CA SER A 1157 -15.92 55.18 5.42
C SER A 1157 -15.87 56.06 6.68
N THR A 1158 -14.85 56.89 6.79
CA THR A 1158 -14.63 57.95 7.82
C THR A 1158 -14.08 57.51 9.19
N SER A 1159 -12.79 57.19 9.24
CA SER A 1159 -11.91 57.69 10.32
C SER A 1159 -10.44 57.63 9.87
N SER A 1160 -9.88 58.78 9.56
CA SER A 1160 -8.50 59.01 9.09
C SER A 1160 -7.47 58.99 10.23
N SER A 1161 -7.60 58.09 11.19
CA SER A 1161 -6.55 57.85 12.20
C SER A 1161 -5.72 56.64 11.77
N ALA A 1162 -4.39 56.81 11.74
CA ALA A 1162 -3.36 55.87 11.29
C ALA A 1162 -3.35 54.50 12.02
N SER A 1163 -4.42 53.72 11.85
CA SER A 1163 -4.70 52.47 12.55
C SER A 1163 -3.95 51.31 11.89
N ALA A 1164 -3.38 50.42 12.72
CA ALA A 1164 -2.55 49.28 12.37
C ALA A 1164 -3.06 48.42 11.17
N PRO A 1165 -2.16 47.75 10.41
CA PRO A 1165 -2.57 46.93 9.26
C PRO A 1165 -3.59 45.86 9.68
N PRO A 1166 -4.61 45.57 8.84
CA PRO A 1166 -5.64 44.60 9.16
C PRO A 1166 -5.08 43.16 9.16
N PRO A 1167 -5.74 42.21 9.86
CA PRO A 1167 -5.35 40.80 9.87
C PRO A 1167 -5.34 40.16 8.49
N THR A 1168 -4.39 39.26 8.23
CA THR A 1168 -4.29 38.55 6.96
C THR A 1168 -5.38 37.47 6.84
N PRO A 1169 -5.80 37.09 5.62
CA PRO A 1169 -6.71 35.96 5.41
C PRO A 1169 -6.27 34.67 6.13
N ALA A 1170 -4.96 34.39 6.10
CA ALA A 1170 -4.37 33.23 6.77
C ALA A 1170 -4.53 33.29 8.29
N SER A 1171 -4.27 34.43 8.94
CA SER A 1171 -4.43 34.55 10.39
C SER A 1171 -5.88 34.41 10.82
N ARG A 1172 -6.82 34.96 10.03
CA ARG A 1172 -8.27 34.80 10.28
C ARG A 1172 -8.71 33.35 10.14
N LYS A 1173 -8.22 32.64 9.11
CA LYS A 1173 -8.49 31.21 8.92
C LYS A 1173 -7.99 30.38 10.12
N GLU A 1174 -6.76 30.59 10.58
CA GLU A 1174 -6.23 29.87 11.76
C GLU A 1174 -7.00 30.18 13.05
N ALA A 1175 -7.40 31.44 13.26
CA ALA A 1175 -8.25 31.82 14.40
C ALA A 1175 -9.61 31.12 14.37
N LEU A 1176 -10.23 31.03 13.18
CA LEU A 1176 -11.51 30.34 13.00
C LEU A 1176 -11.37 28.82 13.18
N LEU A 1177 -10.30 28.21 12.66
CA LEU A 1177 -10.03 26.78 12.85
C LEU A 1177 -9.88 26.43 14.34
N LEU A 1178 -9.13 27.24 15.08
CA LEU A 1178 -8.96 27.06 16.52
C LEU A 1178 -10.30 27.09 17.25
N VAL A 1179 -11.13 28.13 17.03
CA VAL A 1179 -12.43 28.22 17.72
C VAL A 1179 -13.40 27.12 17.29
N THR A 1180 -13.36 26.68 16.03
CA THR A 1180 -14.22 25.59 15.52
C THR A 1180 -14.04 24.29 16.32
N GLN A 1181 -12.82 24.03 16.80
CA GLN A 1181 -12.45 22.80 17.49
C GLN A 1181 -12.77 22.83 18.99
N LEU A 1182 -12.90 24.01 19.62
CA LEU A 1182 -13.07 24.11 21.07
C LEU A 1182 -14.27 23.31 21.62
N PRO A 1183 -15.48 23.32 21.01
CA PRO A 1183 -16.62 22.54 21.49
C PRO A 1183 -16.41 21.03 21.54
N ALA A 1184 -15.50 20.48 20.72
CA ALA A 1184 -15.22 19.04 20.72
C ALA A 1184 -14.26 18.60 21.86
N HIS A 1185 -13.57 19.55 22.50
CA HIS A 1185 -12.50 19.27 23.46
C HIS A 1185 -12.73 19.87 24.86
N TYR A 1186 -13.81 20.63 25.07
CA TYR A 1186 -14.19 21.17 26.37
C TYR A 1186 -15.65 20.84 26.68
N GLU A 1187 -15.96 20.64 27.96
CA GLU A 1187 -17.33 20.54 28.45
C GLU A 1187 -18.10 21.84 28.18
N GLU A 1188 -19.37 21.72 27.78
CA GLU A 1188 -20.25 22.84 27.41
C GLU A 1188 -20.32 23.91 28.51
N GLY A 1189 -20.35 23.50 29.79
CA GLY A 1189 -20.33 24.40 30.94
C GLY A 1189 -19.14 25.36 31.00
N LEU A 1190 -17.97 24.97 30.45
CA LEU A 1190 -16.78 25.82 30.39
C LEU A 1190 -16.82 26.82 29.24
N LEU A 1191 -17.59 26.53 28.18
CA LEU A 1191 -17.67 27.35 26.97
C LEU A 1191 -18.84 28.33 26.99
N LEU A 1192 -19.90 28.03 27.74
CA LEU A 1192 -21.11 28.85 27.95
C LEU A 1192 -20.83 30.34 28.21
N PRO A 1193 -19.85 30.75 29.05
CA PRO A 1193 -19.56 32.17 29.28
C PRO A 1193 -19.08 32.93 28.03
N TYR A 1194 -18.58 32.23 27.00
CA TYR A 1194 -18.00 32.82 25.80
C TYR A 1194 -18.94 32.78 24.59
N GLU A 1195 -19.91 31.87 24.59
CA GLU A 1195 -20.84 31.61 23.48
C GLU A 1195 -21.51 32.89 22.95
N PRO A 1196 -22.12 33.78 23.77
CA PRO A 1196 -22.92 34.87 23.23
C PRO A 1196 -22.10 35.89 22.43
N ARG A 1197 -20.86 36.10 22.89
CA ARG A 1197 -19.92 37.02 22.23
C ARG A 1197 -19.32 36.39 20.98
N LEU A 1198 -19.02 35.09 21.03
CA LEU A 1198 -18.45 34.37 19.90
C LEU A 1198 -19.49 34.17 18.79
N ALA A 1199 -20.74 33.86 19.12
CA ALA A 1199 -21.85 33.76 18.16
C ALA A 1199 -22.03 35.06 17.36
N ARG A 1200 -22.01 36.22 18.03
CA ARG A 1200 -22.07 37.54 17.38
C ARG A 1200 -20.87 37.76 16.44
N ALA A 1201 -19.68 37.38 16.87
CA ALA A 1201 -18.45 37.55 16.09
C ALA A 1201 -18.40 36.60 14.87
N LEU A 1202 -18.84 35.35 15.02
CA LEU A 1202 -18.93 34.36 13.94
C LEU A 1202 -19.99 34.74 12.90
N ALA A 1203 -21.11 35.32 13.33
CA ALA A 1203 -22.12 35.86 12.41
C ALA A 1203 -21.53 36.94 11.50
N ALA A 1204 -20.69 37.83 12.04
CA ALA A 1204 -19.96 38.82 11.24
C ALA A 1204 -18.91 38.16 10.31
N ALA A 1205 -18.19 37.15 10.79
CA ALA A 1205 -17.18 36.43 10.00
C ALA A 1205 -17.76 35.62 8.83
N CYS A 1206 -19.03 35.17 8.91
CA CYS A 1206 -19.74 34.57 7.78
C CYS A 1206 -19.89 35.55 6.59
N GLY A 1207 -19.76 36.86 6.83
CA GLY A 1207 -19.72 37.91 5.82
C GLY A 1207 -18.31 38.29 5.32
N ASP A 1208 -17.26 37.50 5.59
CA ASP A 1208 -15.89 37.82 5.16
C ASP A 1208 -15.78 37.90 3.62
N ARG A 1209 -14.88 38.76 3.13
CA ARG A 1209 -14.61 38.94 1.70
C ARG A 1209 -14.02 37.69 1.03
N VAL A 1210 -13.29 36.86 1.78
CA VAL A 1210 -12.62 35.65 1.26
C VAL A 1210 -13.52 34.43 1.43
N ARG A 1211 -13.81 33.73 0.32
CA ARG A 1211 -14.69 32.56 0.29
C ARG A 1211 -14.28 31.46 1.28
N GLU A 1212 -13.01 31.06 1.29
CA GLU A 1212 -12.51 30.02 2.20
C GLU A 1212 -12.76 30.36 3.68
N ILE A 1213 -12.70 31.64 4.04
CA ILE A 1213 -12.92 32.08 5.42
C ILE A 1213 -14.40 31.96 5.78
N ARG A 1214 -15.31 32.29 4.85
CA ARG A 1214 -16.76 32.10 5.05
C ARG A 1214 -17.11 30.64 5.28
N GLU A 1215 -16.51 29.73 4.52
CA GLU A 1215 -16.73 28.28 4.67
C GLU A 1215 -16.25 27.77 6.04
N VAL A 1216 -15.09 28.21 6.52
CA VAL A 1216 -14.60 27.85 7.87
C VAL A 1216 -15.45 28.51 8.96
N ALA A 1217 -15.87 29.77 8.78
CA ALA A 1217 -16.72 30.48 9.74
C ALA A 1217 -18.11 29.83 9.89
N GLN A 1218 -18.68 29.30 8.80
CA GLN A 1218 -19.93 28.55 8.84
C GLN A 1218 -19.78 27.26 9.67
N LYS A 1219 -18.72 26.49 9.44
CA LYS A 1219 -18.41 25.30 10.25
C LYS A 1219 -18.19 25.63 11.73
N ALA A 1220 -17.51 26.74 12.01
CA ALA A 1220 -17.34 27.24 13.37
C ALA A 1220 -18.71 27.51 14.03
N ARG A 1221 -19.62 28.17 13.31
CA ARG A 1221 -20.96 28.50 13.81
C ARG A 1221 -21.80 27.24 14.08
N GLU A 1222 -21.74 26.25 13.20
CA GLU A 1222 -22.43 24.96 13.39
C GLU A 1222 -21.88 24.20 14.61
N SER A 1223 -20.56 24.23 14.83
CA SER A 1223 -19.92 23.61 16.00
C SER A 1223 -20.38 24.28 17.31
N TRP A 1224 -20.43 25.61 17.34
CA TRP A 1224 -20.83 26.37 18.53
C TRP A 1224 -22.34 26.43 18.79
N ALA A 1225 -23.18 26.20 17.77
CA ALA A 1225 -24.62 26.10 17.97
C ALA A 1225 -25.01 24.99 18.97
N LYS A 1226 -24.18 23.93 19.06
CA LYS A 1226 -24.39 22.83 20.02
C LYS A 1226 -24.14 23.23 21.48
N VAL A 1227 -23.30 24.24 21.71
CA VAL A 1227 -22.99 24.75 23.06
C VAL A 1227 -24.12 25.64 23.61
N ALA A 1228 -24.96 26.18 22.73
CA ALA A 1228 -26.07 27.06 23.07
C ALA A 1228 -27.37 26.32 23.44
N VAL A 1229 -27.47 25.04 23.07
CA VAL A 1229 -28.57 24.11 23.41
C VAL A 1229 -28.25 23.46 24.75
#